data_AF-A0A9Q1CRQ8-F1
#
_entry.id   AF-A0A9Q1CRQ8-F1
#
_cell.length_a   1.000
_cell.length_b   1.000
_cell.length_c   1.000
_cell.angle_alpha   90.00
_cell.angle_beta   90.00
_cell.angle_gamma   90.00
#
_symmetry.space_group_name_H-M   'P 1'
#
loop_
_entity.id
_entity.type
_entity.pdbx_description
1 polymer ?
#
loop_
_entity_poly.entity_id
_entity_poly.type
_entity_poly.pdbx_seq_one_letter_code
_entity_poly.pdbx_strand_id
1 'polypeptide(L)'
;MNASDGSGCWALIEGSLIYLPNFNGIALFRRQLRIRSPGISQSTEYHNPQFRVMIKEKEISGFKDSPRTRWNECHIIPLKVNSCNNLPNYFLEEESRKEYKNAIINFWHIQKTGGSTLRQCLFGMYEKLRIPKPFGGMVMCGNILKLLKKGKFLKGKTYSPVVLGHYSLGMCDLIREEILDRKCSAFTIFRDPYDRVVSHYFYNRARAPVNRKLKSALKLPITDWLKKFGTVTWRSFFKNWKIERNEHGMKCSSIPNNQSTRGFSWPEDDFFINDIVNNLEKHLSFVGLLEDLPTTYKMLQEIYNLPFYDMCLDMYKNDGLYDGVTASAKKELKRESKRLLMEDKEIQKLMKFDMLLYEKGKEIFAAQKKEFEAMQRRKLEGKRRGRQVKRDMRGTGVGLFAGLRYILKPSWISYKTEYHPTPPKIMIKEKGSSAFKVPLKTKWNECHTVPPKLNSCNTLPNYFLVKDSRKDYQNAIINFWHVQKTGGTSIRQCMDDMYKQLNVPQPFDSKLKCKYITDLLNNETFLKEKSYRPVVRGHYTLGMCDLIREEIVDRKCSAFTILRDPYDRVVSHYYFNRDAAQNKTELRNALDLPITEWLKEVGTVTWRSFFRGWKVQRNKSESICSEIPPFYNQSRDMPGKLWPSGQDETWINDIVNNLEKHVSFVGLLEDLPTTYKMLQEVYDLPFYDMCMKIRSNVGSYDKGNLRAKEAMKRESKRLLMEDKEIQKLMKFDVLLYEKGKKIFEAQKKEFEAMQRQKL
;
A
#
# COMPACT_ATOMS: atom_id res chain seq x y z
N MET A 1 50.41 -26.34 -4.70
CA MET A 1 51.20 -27.21 -3.82
C MET A 1 51.90 -26.32 -2.79
N ASN A 2 51.93 -26.61 -1.48
CA ASN A 2 51.18 -27.58 -0.69
C ASN A 2 51.00 -27.02 0.76
N ALA A 3 50.43 -27.82 1.67
CA ALA A 3 50.11 -27.54 3.09
C ALA A 3 51.36 -27.12 3.95
N SER A 4 51.26 -26.72 5.22
CA SER A 4 50.26 -27.08 6.25
C SER A 4 50.10 -26.12 7.45
N ASP A 5 48.99 -26.23 8.16
CA ASP A 5 48.62 -25.52 9.39
C ASP A 5 49.36 -26.01 10.66
N GLY A 6 49.22 -25.26 11.78
CA GLY A 6 49.76 -25.71 13.09
C GLY A 6 49.59 -24.75 14.27
N SER A 7 48.35 -24.42 14.70
CA SER A 7 48.10 -23.60 15.90
C SER A 7 47.74 -24.43 17.14
N GLY A 8 48.73 -24.67 18.03
CA GLY A 8 48.50 -25.13 19.41
C GLY A 8 48.42 -23.96 20.39
N CYS A 9 48.20 -24.27 21.68
CA CYS A 9 48.14 -23.25 22.74
C CYS A 9 49.25 -23.44 23.78
N TRP A 10 49.71 -22.33 24.36
CA TRP A 10 50.57 -22.31 25.53
C TRP A 10 49.71 -22.20 26.80
N ALA A 11 50.08 -22.95 27.83
CA ALA A 11 49.51 -22.86 29.17
C ALA A 11 50.60 -22.52 30.19
N LEU A 12 50.27 -21.70 31.19
CA LEU A 12 51.13 -21.46 32.35
C LEU A 12 50.63 -22.33 33.50
N ILE A 13 51.50 -23.22 34.01
CA ILE A 13 51.20 -24.08 35.16
C ILE A 13 52.35 -23.95 36.15
N GLU A 14 52.03 -23.62 37.41
CA GLU A 14 52.99 -23.46 38.53
C GLU A 14 54.22 -22.59 38.19
N GLY A 15 54.01 -21.55 37.37
CA GLY A 15 55.02 -20.56 36.99
C GLY A 15 55.82 -20.89 35.71
N SER A 16 55.64 -22.07 35.13
CA SER A 16 56.33 -22.48 33.89
C SER A 16 55.37 -22.54 32.69
N LEU A 17 55.86 -22.16 31.50
CA LEU A 17 55.06 -22.07 30.27
C LEU A 17 55.29 -23.30 29.38
N ILE A 18 54.22 -24.04 29.06
CA ILE A 18 54.27 -25.31 28.32
C ILE A 18 53.32 -25.26 27.12
N TYR A 19 53.74 -25.79 25.97
CA TYR A 19 52.95 -25.85 24.74
C TYR A 19 52.22 -27.19 24.60
N LEU A 20 50.93 -27.16 24.25
CA LEU A 20 50.08 -28.36 24.11
C LEU A 20 49.32 -28.36 22.78
N PRO A 21 49.54 -29.36 21.89
CA PRO A 21 48.79 -29.52 20.65
C PRO A 21 47.60 -30.52 20.77
N ASN A 22 46.44 -30.11 20.26
CA ASN A 22 45.27 -30.90 19.83
C ASN A 22 44.89 -32.19 20.59
N PHE A 23 43.75 -32.18 21.29
CA PHE A 23 43.01 -33.41 21.64
C PHE A 23 41.48 -33.22 21.59
N ASN A 24 40.73 -34.30 21.31
CA ASN A 24 39.26 -34.35 21.19
C ASN A 24 38.67 -35.29 22.26
N GLY A 25 37.44 -35.05 22.76
CA GLY A 25 36.71 -36.09 23.52
C GLY A 25 35.62 -35.66 24.52
N ILE A 26 34.39 -35.55 24.01
CA ILE A 26 33.05 -35.74 24.63
C ILE A 26 32.92 -36.56 25.95
N ALA A 27 31.97 -36.15 26.84
CA ALA A 27 31.01 -36.95 27.66
C ALA A 27 30.89 -36.72 29.21
N LEU A 28 29.76 -36.13 29.60
CA LEU A 28 28.74 -36.63 30.56
C LEU A 28 29.12 -37.36 31.89
N PHE A 29 28.65 -36.80 33.02
CA PHE A 29 27.72 -37.35 34.06
C PHE A 29 27.72 -36.37 35.28
N ARG A 30 26.80 -36.34 36.26
CA ARG A 30 25.33 -36.48 36.36
C ARG A 30 24.94 -36.08 37.82
N ARG A 31 23.63 -36.07 38.14
CA ARG A 31 23.04 -36.01 39.51
C ARG A 31 23.23 -34.72 40.34
N GLN A 32 22.53 -34.50 41.47
CA GLN A 32 21.10 -34.71 41.86
C GLN A 32 20.89 -34.20 43.31
N LEU A 33 19.81 -33.43 43.59
CA LEU A 33 18.91 -33.49 44.78
C LEU A 33 18.29 -32.12 45.19
N ARG A 34 17.22 -32.18 45.99
CA ARG A 34 16.43 -31.06 46.55
C ARG A 34 16.35 -31.19 48.08
N ILE A 35 16.22 -30.08 48.83
CA ILE A 35 15.54 -30.01 50.15
C ILE A 35 14.63 -28.75 50.22
N ARG A 36 13.73 -28.70 51.22
CA ARG A 36 12.61 -27.78 51.54
C ARG A 36 13.09 -26.37 52.00
N SER A 37 12.38 -25.21 51.95
CA SER A 37 10.96 -24.80 52.25
C SER A 37 10.65 -24.70 53.76
N PRO A 38 9.79 -23.78 54.32
CA PRO A 38 8.87 -22.74 53.76
C PRO A 38 9.35 -21.27 54.08
N GLY A 39 8.61 -20.19 54.47
CA GLY A 39 7.16 -19.87 54.66
C GLY A 39 6.88 -18.50 55.35
N ILE A 40 5.60 -18.01 55.33
CA ILE A 40 4.90 -17.02 56.24
C ILE A 40 5.40 -15.53 56.26
N SER A 41 4.61 -14.53 55.79
CA SER A 41 3.76 -13.50 56.52
C SER A 41 4.52 -12.48 57.41
N GLN A 42 4.16 -11.18 57.57
CA GLN A 42 2.83 -10.56 57.76
C GLN A 42 2.76 -9.06 57.29
N SER A 43 1.99 -8.18 57.97
CA SER A 43 1.73 -6.73 57.69
C SER A 43 2.79 -5.79 58.34
N THR A 44 2.73 -4.44 58.46
CA THR A 44 1.63 -3.43 58.44
C THR A 44 2.13 -2.00 58.09
N GLU A 45 1.24 -1.02 58.25
CA GLU A 45 1.20 0.40 57.89
C GLU A 45 2.25 1.45 58.40
N TYR A 46 2.32 2.56 57.64
CA TYR A 46 2.48 3.98 58.03
C TYR A 46 3.83 4.64 58.45
N HIS A 47 3.80 5.99 58.30
CA HIS A 47 4.65 7.08 58.80
C HIS A 47 6.01 7.48 58.14
N ASN A 48 5.99 8.76 57.69
CA ASN A 48 7.07 9.73 57.48
C ASN A 48 7.39 10.40 58.87
N PRO A 49 8.51 11.13 59.14
CA PRO A 49 9.36 11.84 58.16
C PRO A 49 10.90 11.89 58.41
N GLN A 50 11.59 12.51 57.44
CA GLN A 50 12.86 13.29 57.51
C GLN A 50 13.91 13.00 58.60
N PHE A 51 15.17 12.77 58.19
CA PHE A 51 16.31 13.66 58.54
C PHE A 51 17.52 13.44 57.59
N ARG A 52 18.46 14.41 57.56
CA ARG A 52 19.76 14.31 56.86
C ARG A 52 20.81 13.63 57.75
N VAL A 53 21.67 12.80 57.15
CA VAL A 53 23.02 12.48 57.70
C VAL A 53 24.04 12.45 56.55
N MET A 54 25.26 12.93 56.80
CA MET A 54 26.38 12.88 55.86
C MET A 54 27.08 11.51 55.93
N ILE A 55 27.50 10.96 54.79
CA ILE A 55 28.39 9.79 54.76
C ILE A 55 29.81 10.27 54.46
N LYS A 56 30.74 10.01 55.38
CA LYS A 56 32.17 10.15 55.14
C LYS A 56 32.68 8.97 54.30
N GLU A 57 33.68 9.22 53.47
CA GLU A 57 34.51 8.15 52.90
C GLU A 57 35.18 7.34 54.02
N LYS A 58 35.38 6.05 53.76
CA LYS A 58 36.34 5.24 54.51
C LYS A 58 36.92 4.18 53.60
N GLU A 59 38.22 4.26 53.36
CA GLU A 59 38.97 3.24 52.64
C GLU A 59 38.96 1.92 53.45
N ILE A 60 38.81 0.81 52.74
CA ILE A 60 39.27 -0.50 53.20
C ILE A 60 39.96 -1.16 52.01
N SER A 61 41.26 -1.38 52.13
CA SER A 61 42.10 -1.97 51.10
C SER A 61 42.25 -3.48 51.28
N GLY A 62 42.29 -4.19 50.16
CA GLY A 62 42.75 -5.58 50.06
C GLY A 62 41.74 -6.68 50.41
N PHE A 63 41.44 -7.52 49.42
CA PHE A 63 41.56 -8.97 49.55
C PHE A 63 41.91 -9.58 48.19
N LYS A 64 42.65 -10.70 48.17
CA LYS A 64 43.22 -11.30 46.94
C LYS A 64 42.28 -12.32 46.29
N ASP A 65 42.51 -12.57 44.99
CA ASP A 65 41.77 -13.52 44.16
C ASP A 65 41.86 -14.98 44.60
N SER A 66 40.80 -15.74 44.25
CA SER A 66 40.78 -17.10 43.66
C SER A 66 39.46 -17.83 44.05
N PRO A 67 39.12 -19.00 43.47
CA PRO A 67 38.06 -18.98 42.46
C PRO A 67 36.82 -19.78 42.91
N ARG A 68 35.64 -19.14 42.92
CA ARG A 68 34.38 -19.87 43.13
C ARG A 68 33.97 -20.64 41.88
N THR A 69 33.68 -21.92 42.08
CA THR A 69 33.27 -22.88 41.05
C THR A 69 31.93 -22.52 40.42
N ARG A 70 31.79 -22.84 39.12
CA ARG A 70 30.60 -22.56 38.32
C ARG A 70 29.37 -23.29 38.87
N TRP A 71 28.37 -22.54 39.30
CA TRP A 71 26.99 -22.99 39.16
C TRP A 71 26.54 -22.78 37.71
N ASN A 72 25.56 -23.56 37.26
CA ASN A 72 25.07 -23.51 35.88
C ASN A 72 24.23 -22.24 35.64
N GLU A 73 24.91 -21.12 35.36
CA GLU A 73 24.26 -19.92 34.87
C GLU A 73 23.55 -20.21 33.55
N CYS A 74 22.22 -20.18 33.58
CA CYS A 74 21.43 -20.19 32.37
C CYS A 74 21.82 -18.96 31.55
N HIS A 75 22.31 -19.17 30.32
CA HIS A 75 22.50 -18.08 29.36
C HIS A 75 21.14 -17.42 29.05
N ILE A 76 20.78 -16.40 29.84
CA ILE A 76 20.22 -15.16 29.30
C ILE A 76 21.29 -14.69 28.33
N ILE A 77 21.15 -15.03 27.05
CA ILE A 77 22.10 -14.63 26.01
C ILE A 77 22.15 -13.10 26.03
N PRO A 78 23.25 -12.47 26.50
CA PRO A 78 23.47 -11.07 26.20
C PRO A 78 23.62 -11.01 24.69
N LEU A 79 23.21 -9.92 24.04
CA LEU A 79 23.31 -9.80 22.58
C LEU A 79 24.77 -9.56 22.15
N LYS A 80 25.64 -10.57 22.36
CA LYS A 80 26.73 -10.89 21.45
C LYS A 80 26.09 -11.27 20.11
N VAL A 81 25.72 -10.25 19.35
CA VAL A 81 25.23 -10.38 17.98
C VAL A 81 26.42 -10.84 17.14
N ASN A 82 26.65 -12.16 17.14
CA ASN A 82 27.65 -12.83 16.33
C ASN A 82 27.25 -12.68 14.85
N SER A 83 27.57 -11.53 14.28
CA SER A 83 27.02 -10.95 13.05
C SER A 83 27.28 -11.75 11.77
N CYS A 84 27.86 -12.94 11.86
CA CYS A 84 28.30 -13.76 10.73
C CYS A 84 27.17 -14.38 9.87
N ASN A 85 25.91 -13.98 10.04
CA ASN A 85 24.88 -14.08 8.98
C ASN A 85 24.43 -12.75 8.37
N ASN A 86 24.59 -11.63 9.07
CA ASN A 86 24.22 -10.33 8.54
C ASN A 86 25.24 -9.91 7.47
N LEU A 87 24.77 -9.42 6.34
CA LEU A 87 25.63 -8.81 5.33
C LEU A 87 26.13 -7.45 5.85
N PRO A 88 27.45 -7.19 5.76
CA PRO A 88 28.02 -5.92 6.17
C PRO A 88 27.57 -4.81 5.21
N ASN A 89 27.69 -3.56 5.65
CA ASN A 89 26.94 -2.44 5.09
C ASN A 89 27.18 -2.19 3.59
N TYR A 90 26.13 -2.29 2.75
CA TYR A 90 26.24 -2.36 1.27
C TYR A 90 27.09 -1.24 0.64
N PHE A 91 26.96 -0.02 1.15
CA PHE A 91 27.66 1.13 0.58
C PHE A 91 29.09 1.25 1.08
N LEU A 92 29.34 0.87 2.33
CA LEU A 92 30.66 0.99 2.97
C LEU A 92 31.58 -0.21 2.63
N GLU A 93 31.01 -1.38 2.38
CA GLU A 93 31.72 -2.67 2.31
C GLU A 93 31.56 -3.33 0.93
N GLU A 94 32.37 -2.89 -0.03
CA GLU A 94 32.20 -3.17 -1.48
C GLU A 94 32.25 -4.66 -1.85
N GLU A 95 33.08 -5.47 -1.18
CA GLU A 95 33.26 -6.89 -1.49
C GLU A 95 31.95 -7.68 -1.34
N SER A 96 31.17 -7.34 -0.31
CA SER A 96 29.91 -8.01 0.06
C SER A 96 28.76 -7.79 -0.94
N ARG A 97 28.85 -6.77 -1.80
CA ARG A 97 27.73 -6.32 -2.66
C ARG A 97 27.18 -7.43 -3.58
N LYS A 98 28.00 -8.44 -3.92
CA LYS A 98 27.60 -9.61 -4.71
C LYS A 98 26.60 -10.52 -3.99
N GLU A 99 26.69 -10.64 -2.66
CA GLU A 99 25.85 -11.53 -1.85
C GLU A 99 24.41 -11.00 -1.70
N TYR A 100 24.22 -9.68 -1.73
CA TYR A 100 22.92 -9.01 -1.55
C TYR A 100 21.85 -9.46 -2.54
N LYS A 101 22.23 -9.80 -3.78
CA LYS A 101 21.32 -10.32 -4.81
C LYS A 101 20.60 -11.60 -4.38
N ASN A 102 21.24 -12.40 -3.51
CA ASN A 102 20.70 -13.67 -3.00
C ASN A 102 20.31 -13.60 -1.51
N ALA A 103 20.45 -12.45 -0.85
CA ALA A 103 20.14 -12.31 0.58
C ALA A 103 18.65 -12.52 0.92
N ILE A 104 18.40 -12.81 2.19
CA ILE A 104 17.09 -12.66 2.83
C ILE A 104 16.98 -11.20 3.30
N ILE A 105 16.01 -10.45 2.78
CA ILE A 105 15.83 -9.04 3.14
C ILE A 105 15.11 -8.97 4.48
N ASN A 106 15.68 -8.30 5.46
CA ASN A 106 15.15 -8.22 6.81
C ASN A 106 14.86 -6.75 7.17
N PHE A 107 13.63 -6.28 6.93
CA PHE A 107 13.23 -4.93 7.31
C PHE A 107 12.85 -4.86 8.79
N TRP A 108 13.80 -4.40 9.60
CA TRP A 108 13.59 -4.10 11.00
C TRP A 108 12.72 -2.85 11.16
N HIS A 109 11.43 -3.08 11.41
CA HIS A 109 10.44 -2.00 11.44
C HIS A 109 10.38 -1.37 12.83
N ILE A 110 11.18 -0.34 13.08
CA ILE A 110 11.01 0.55 14.23
C ILE A 110 9.64 1.25 14.11
N GLN A 111 8.85 1.31 15.20
CA GLN A 111 7.51 1.88 15.09
C GLN A 111 7.55 3.37 14.71
N LYS A 112 6.65 3.75 13.80
CA LYS A 112 6.41 5.11 13.30
C LYS A 112 7.51 5.72 12.41
N THR A 113 8.54 4.98 12.04
CA THR A 113 9.59 5.40 11.08
C THR A 113 9.19 5.14 9.61
N GLY A 114 7.93 5.42 9.25
CA GLY A 114 7.41 5.19 7.90
C GLY A 114 7.21 3.72 7.49
N GLY A 115 7.67 2.74 8.26
CA GLY A 115 7.65 1.32 7.89
C GLY A 115 6.27 0.67 7.63
N SER A 116 5.16 1.33 8.00
CA SER A 116 3.82 0.92 7.55
C SER A 116 3.56 1.27 6.08
N THR A 117 4.04 2.43 5.62
CA THR A 117 4.07 2.82 4.21
C THR A 117 5.03 1.92 3.43
N LEU A 118 6.24 1.71 3.95
CA LEU A 118 7.21 0.82 3.29
C LEU A 118 6.67 -0.61 3.15
N ARG A 119 5.98 -1.13 4.18
CA ARG A 119 5.25 -2.41 4.09
C ARG A 119 4.22 -2.39 2.97
N GLN A 120 3.37 -1.36 2.88
CA GLN A 120 2.36 -1.27 1.82
C GLN A 120 3.00 -1.20 0.42
N CYS A 121 4.10 -0.45 0.27
CA CYS A 121 4.89 -0.44 -0.97
C CYS A 121 5.47 -1.82 -1.28
N LEU A 122 6.15 -2.47 -0.33
CA LEU A 122 6.72 -3.82 -0.51
C LEU A 122 5.67 -4.83 -0.99
N PHE A 123 4.45 -4.79 -0.44
CA PHE A 123 3.35 -5.64 -0.92
C PHE A 123 2.92 -5.30 -2.36
N GLY A 124 2.72 -4.02 -2.69
CA GLY A 124 2.35 -3.59 -4.05
C GLY A 124 3.45 -3.80 -5.10
N MET A 125 4.72 -3.67 -4.69
CA MET A 125 5.90 -3.89 -5.52
C MET A 125 6.07 -5.37 -5.86
N TYR A 126 5.97 -6.26 -4.87
CA TYR A 126 6.00 -7.71 -5.11
C TYR A 126 4.80 -8.15 -5.96
N GLU A 127 3.63 -7.56 -5.74
CA GLU A 127 2.42 -7.81 -6.57
C GLU A 127 2.60 -7.37 -8.03
N LYS A 128 3.10 -6.15 -8.30
CA LYS A 128 3.41 -5.70 -9.68
C LYS A 128 4.50 -6.53 -10.35
N LEU A 129 5.57 -6.88 -9.62
CA LEU A 129 6.67 -7.69 -10.13
C LEU A 129 6.34 -9.19 -10.24
N ARG A 130 5.13 -9.60 -9.85
CA ARG A 130 4.68 -11.01 -9.77
C ARG A 130 5.56 -11.90 -8.88
N ILE A 131 6.30 -11.28 -7.94
CA ILE A 131 7.11 -11.98 -6.94
C ILE A 131 6.18 -12.41 -5.78
N PRO A 132 6.22 -13.68 -5.31
CA PRO A 132 5.35 -14.12 -4.22
C PRO A 132 5.53 -13.27 -2.96
N LYS A 133 4.40 -12.74 -2.46
CA LYS A 133 4.29 -11.60 -1.55
C LYS A 133 5.20 -11.69 -0.30
N PRO A 134 5.73 -10.55 0.18
CA PRO A 134 6.66 -10.51 1.31
C PRO A 134 6.01 -11.00 2.60
N PHE A 135 6.78 -11.60 3.50
CA PHE A 135 6.26 -12.05 4.79
C PHE A 135 6.11 -10.88 5.76
N GLY A 136 5.03 -10.12 5.57
CA GLY A 136 4.62 -9.04 6.46
C GLY A 136 3.44 -9.43 7.33
N GLY A 137 3.72 -9.96 8.53
CA GLY A 137 2.74 -10.17 9.59
C GLY A 137 3.00 -9.27 10.81
N MET A 138 2.05 -9.19 11.75
CA MET A 138 2.39 -8.76 13.11
C MET A 138 3.00 -9.97 13.82
N VAL A 139 4.31 -10.11 13.73
CA VAL A 139 4.98 -11.37 14.07
C VAL A 139 5.13 -11.54 15.59
N MET A 140 4.08 -12.09 16.22
CA MET A 140 4.21 -12.82 17.48
C MET A 140 5.18 -13.99 17.26
N CYS A 141 6.06 -14.28 18.22
CA CYS A 141 7.23 -15.14 18.01
C CYS A 141 6.90 -16.53 17.43
N GLY A 142 5.78 -17.14 17.85
CA GLY A 142 5.30 -18.43 17.30
C GLY A 142 4.97 -18.40 15.79
N ASN A 143 4.74 -17.24 15.19
CA ASN A 143 4.57 -17.10 13.74
C ASN A 143 5.89 -17.09 12.97
N ILE A 144 7.01 -16.70 13.60
CA ILE A 144 8.36 -16.91 13.05
C ILE A 144 8.71 -18.39 13.11
N LEU A 145 8.47 -19.06 14.24
CA LEU A 145 8.72 -20.51 14.35
C LEU A 145 7.86 -21.31 13.35
N LYS A 146 6.61 -20.90 13.10
CA LYS A 146 5.75 -21.47 12.06
C LYS A 146 6.20 -21.14 10.63
N LEU A 147 7.01 -20.11 10.40
CA LEU A 147 7.62 -19.80 9.10
C LEU A 147 8.89 -20.62 8.87
N LEU A 148 9.79 -20.66 9.86
CA LEU A 148 11.04 -21.42 9.80
C LEU A 148 10.75 -22.93 9.63
N LYS A 149 9.86 -23.49 10.46
CA LYS A 149 9.35 -24.87 10.30
C LYS A 149 8.57 -25.11 8.99
N LYS A 150 8.24 -24.08 8.21
CA LYS A 150 7.61 -24.16 6.87
C LYS A 150 8.59 -23.78 5.73
N GLY A 151 9.85 -24.17 5.85
CA GLY A 151 10.97 -23.85 4.93
C GLY A 151 10.73 -24.01 3.42
N LYS A 152 9.67 -24.69 2.99
CA LYS A 152 9.09 -24.62 1.62
C LYS A 152 8.89 -23.18 1.10
N PHE A 153 8.77 -22.16 1.96
CA PHE A 153 8.70 -20.77 1.50
C PHE A 153 10.04 -20.19 1.00
N LEU A 154 11.17 -20.78 1.39
CA LEU A 154 12.51 -20.18 1.22
C LEU A 154 13.47 -21.01 0.36
N LYS A 155 13.33 -22.35 0.34
CA LYS A 155 14.11 -23.23 -0.54
C LYS A 155 13.64 -23.10 -2.01
N GLY A 156 14.60 -23.16 -2.95
CA GLY A 156 14.33 -23.28 -4.38
C GLY A 156 13.82 -22.03 -5.10
N LYS A 157 14.07 -20.81 -4.58
CA LYS A 157 13.51 -19.56 -5.15
C LYS A 157 14.59 -18.55 -5.55
N THR A 158 14.48 -18.06 -6.78
CA THR A 158 15.43 -17.15 -7.46
C THR A 158 15.39 -15.68 -7.01
N TYR A 159 14.58 -15.34 -6.01
CA TYR A 159 14.40 -13.97 -5.53
C TYR A 159 14.75 -13.84 -4.04
N SER A 160 14.96 -12.60 -3.59
CA SER A 160 15.21 -12.24 -2.19
C SER A 160 13.88 -12.17 -1.42
N PRO A 161 13.62 -13.08 -0.46
CA PRO A 161 12.40 -13.04 0.34
C PRO A 161 12.52 -11.93 1.39
N VAL A 162 11.46 -11.16 1.59
CA VAL A 162 11.42 -10.13 2.64
C VAL A 162 10.74 -10.67 3.88
N VAL A 163 11.43 -10.58 5.01
CA VAL A 163 10.88 -10.61 6.37
C VAL A 163 10.74 -9.16 6.83
N LEU A 164 9.58 -8.78 7.38
CA LEU A 164 9.36 -7.43 7.89
C LEU A 164 8.48 -7.43 9.14
N GLY A 165 8.89 -6.71 10.20
CA GLY A 165 8.15 -6.73 11.47
C GLY A 165 8.80 -6.04 12.66
N HIS A 166 8.08 -6.08 13.79
CA HIS A 166 8.44 -5.46 15.07
C HIS A 166 9.12 -6.47 16.02
N TYR A 167 10.35 -6.84 15.66
CA TYR A 167 11.23 -7.76 16.38
C TYR A 167 12.51 -7.04 16.87
N SER A 168 13.38 -7.75 17.57
CA SER A 168 14.71 -7.31 18.00
C SER A 168 15.78 -7.51 16.91
N LEU A 169 16.98 -6.97 17.14
CA LEU A 169 18.05 -6.85 16.13
C LEU A 169 18.60 -8.21 15.62
N GLY A 170 18.63 -9.25 16.46
CA GLY A 170 19.16 -10.59 16.12
C GLY A 170 18.32 -11.42 15.13
N MET A 171 17.42 -10.82 14.36
CA MET A 171 16.54 -11.56 13.43
C MET A 171 17.32 -12.29 12.32
N CYS A 172 18.46 -11.73 11.88
CA CYS A 172 19.31 -12.40 10.89
C CYS A 172 20.00 -13.66 11.42
N ASP A 173 20.23 -13.75 12.73
CA ASP A 173 20.90 -14.89 13.36
C ASP A 173 19.89 -16.04 13.55
N LEU A 174 18.67 -15.72 13.99
CA LEU A 174 17.53 -16.64 14.01
C LEU A 174 17.15 -17.18 12.62
N ILE A 175 17.42 -16.40 11.57
CA ILE A 175 17.28 -16.83 10.18
C ILE A 175 18.40 -17.83 9.81
N ARG A 176 19.63 -17.65 10.30
CA ARG A 176 20.76 -18.56 10.02
C ARG A 176 20.55 -19.96 10.57
N GLU A 177 20.13 -20.06 11.83
CA GLU A 177 20.03 -21.34 12.56
C GLU A 177 19.11 -22.37 11.90
N GLU A 178 18.18 -21.90 11.05
CA GLU A 178 17.14 -22.71 10.41
C GLU A 178 17.16 -22.62 8.86
N ILE A 179 17.91 -21.68 8.28
CA ILE A 179 18.04 -21.44 6.83
C ILE A 179 19.53 -21.23 6.48
N LEU A 180 20.29 -22.32 6.61
CA LEU A 180 21.76 -22.33 6.54
C LEU A 180 22.36 -21.70 5.27
N ASP A 181 21.65 -21.80 4.14
CA ASP A 181 22.21 -21.53 2.80
C ASP A 181 22.14 -20.06 2.35
N ARG A 182 21.53 -19.16 3.14
CA ARG A 182 21.30 -17.76 2.73
C ARG A 182 21.63 -16.74 3.81
N LYS A 183 22.58 -15.88 3.48
CA LYS A 183 22.92 -14.64 4.18
C LYS A 183 21.69 -13.73 4.31
N CYS A 184 21.69 -12.92 5.36
CA CYS A 184 20.57 -12.04 5.69
C CYS A 184 21.01 -10.58 5.66
N SER A 185 20.11 -9.68 5.23
CA SER A 185 20.39 -8.26 5.03
C SER A 185 19.46 -7.45 5.92
N ALA A 186 19.91 -7.16 7.15
CA ALA A 186 19.15 -6.38 8.12
C ALA A 186 19.18 -4.88 7.79
N PHE A 187 18.02 -4.29 7.52
CA PHE A 187 17.94 -2.84 7.31
C PHE A 187 16.84 -2.19 8.14
N THR A 188 17.04 -0.91 8.46
CA THR A 188 16.05 -0.09 9.18
C THR A 188 15.84 1.25 8.47
N ILE A 189 14.78 1.94 8.88
CA ILE A 189 14.62 3.37 8.65
C ILE A 189 14.44 4.01 10.02
N PHE A 190 15.26 5.01 10.35
CA PHE A 190 15.11 5.84 11.54
C PHE A 190 14.24 7.07 11.25
N ARG A 191 13.91 7.81 12.31
CA ARG A 191 13.18 9.07 12.32
C ARG A 191 13.62 9.83 13.58
N ASP A 192 13.62 11.16 13.54
CA ASP A 192 13.78 12.02 14.71
C ASP A 192 12.99 11.44 15.92
N PRO A 193 13.65 11.12 17.04
CA PRO A 193 13.04 10.38 18.14
C PRO A 193 11.81 11.06 18.75
N TYR A 194 11.83 12.39 18.87
CA TYR A 194 10.72 13.16 19.42
C TYR A 194 9.54 13.18 18.45
N ASP A 195 9.78 13.49 17.18
CA ASP A 195 8.80 13.44 16.09
C ASP A 195 8.16 12.05 15.96
N ARG A 196 8.95 11.01 16.19
CA ARG A 196 8.50 9.61 16.19
C ARG A 196 7.66 9.27 17.44
N VAL A 197 8.02 9.75 18.63
CA VAL A 197 7.20 9.65 19.84
C VAL A 197 5.88 10.40 19.67
N VAL A 198 5.91 11.65 19.21
CA VAL A 198 4.73 12.46 18.84
C VAL A 198 3.83 11.71 17.86
N SER A 199 4.42 11.19 16.78
CA SER A 199 3.72 10.36 15.79
C SER A 199 3.12 9.07 16.38
N HIS A 200 3.70 8.52 17.45
CA HIS A 200 3.19 7.33 18.15
C HIS A 200 2.08 7.66 19.16
N TYR A 201 2.26 8.72 19.96
CA TYR A 201 1.28 9.22 20.94
C TYR A 201 -0.05 9.52 20.27
N PHE A 202 -0.04 10.36 19.23
CA PHE A 202 -1.27 10.69 18.48
C PHE A 202 -1.87 9.47 17.79
N TYR A 203 -1.06 8.55 17.27
CA TYR A 203 -1.54 7.32 16.62
C TYR A 203 -2.25 6.38 17.60
N ASN A 204 -1.74 6.27 18.83
CA ASN A 204 -2.42 5.54 19.88
C ASN A 204 -3.70 6.24 20.31
N ARG A 205 -3.70 7.58 20.47
CA ARG A 205 -4.91 8.36 20.78
C ARG A 205 -6.02 8.14 19.74
N ALA A 206 -5.71 8.25 18.44
CA ALA A 206 -6.66 8.04 17.36
C ALA A 206 -7.23 6.60 17.30
N ARG A 207 -6.48 5.58 17.72
CA ARG A 207 -6.90 4.17 17.69
C ARG A 207 -7.48 3.64 18.99
N ALA A 208 -7.49 4.46 20.05
CA ALA A 208 -7.86 4.01 21.38
C ALA A 208 -9.32 3.62 21.63
N PRO A 209 -10.34 4.11 20.87
CA PRO A 209 -11.69 3.55 20.97
C PRO A 209 -11.72 2.02 20.81
N VAL A 210 -10.80 1.48 19.98
CA VAL A 210 -10.67 0.05 19.64
C VAL A 210 -9.89 -0.75 20.69
N ASN A 211 -9.10 -0.13 21.57
CA ASN A 211 -8.21 -0.85 22.49
C ASN A 211 -8.43 -0.42 23.97
N ARG A 212 -9.18 -1.25 24.72
CA ARG A 212 -9.48 -1.02 26.15
C ARG A 212 -8.23 -0.73 27.00
N LYS A 213 -7.09 -1.41 26.74
CA LYS A 213 -5.85 -1.22 27.53
C LYS A 213 -5.17 0.14 27.29
N LEU A 214 -5.52 0.86 26.22
CA LEU A 214 -5.04 2.22 25.97
C LEU A 214 -5.95 3.31 26.52
N LYS A 215 -7.20 3.01 26.97
CA LYS A 215 -8.16 4.05 27.36
C LYS A 215 -7.70 4.93 28.53
N SER A 216 -6.94 4.40 29.49
CA SER A 216 -6.33 5.19 30.58
C SER A 216 -5.07 5.95 30.16
N ALA A 217 -4.45 5.61 29.01
CA ALA A 217 -3.31 6.33 28.46
C ALA A 217 -3.71 7.64 27.74
N LEU A 218 -4.99 7.82 27.40
CA LEU A 218 -5.46 8.93 26.55
C LEU A 218 -5.59 10.25 27.27
N LYS A 219 -5.85 10.20 28.58
CA LYS A 219 -6.01 11.37 29.44
C LYS A 219 -4.66 11.98 29.84
N LEU A 220 -3.56 11.25 29.65
CA LEU A 220 -2.22 11.72 29.98
C LEU A 220 -1.73 12.74 28.93
N PRO A 221 -1.09 13.85 29.37
CA PRO A 221 -0.15 14.63 28.57
C PRO A 221 0.89 13.76 27.87
N ILE A 222 1.54 14.28 26.82
CA ILE A 222 2.53 13.50 26.07
C ILE A 222 3.79 13.16 26.90
N THR A 223 4.17 14.04 27.82
CA THR A 223 5.25 13.85 28.80
C THR A 223 4.92 12.67 29.73
N ASP A 224 3.81 12.74 30.46
CA ASP A 224 3.35 11.67 31.36
C ASP A 224 3.11 10.34 30.63
N TRP A 225 2.60 10.41 29.40
CA TRP A 225 2.45 9.25 28.54
C TRP A 225 3.82 8.62 28.24
N LEU A 226 4.85 9.40 27.90
CA LEU A 226 6.18 8.85 27.65
C LEU A 226 6.85 8.36 28.94
N LYS A 227 6.72 9.06 30.07
CA LYS A 227 7.21 8.60 31.38
C LYS A 227 6.58 7.24 31.77
N LYS A 228 5.29 7.05 31.48
CA LYS A 228 4.56 5.81 31.77
C LYS A 228 4.80 4.66 30.79
N PHE A 229 5.09 4.95 29.51
CA PHE A 229 5.18 3.93 28.46
C PHE A 229 6.57 3.76 27.84
N GLY A 230 7.54 4.63 28.15
CA GLY A 230 8.90 4.58 27.62
C GLY A 230 8.99 4.71 26.10
N THR A 231 10.22 4.71 25.57
CA THR A 231 10.42 4.77 24.12
C THR A 231 10.06 3.44 23.44
N VAL A 232 9.70 3.51 22.17
CA VAL A 232 9.41 2.29 21.38
C VAL A 232 10.68 1.70 20.76
N THR A 233 11.78 2.47 20.66
CA THR A 233 13.06 1.93 20.17
C THR A 233 13.60 0.97 21.20
N TRP A 234 13.70 1.40 22.46
CA TRP A 234 14.09 0.57 23.59
C TRP A 234 13.30 -0.74 23.63
N ARG A 235 11.95 -0.64 23.61
CA ARG A 235 11.03 -1.79 23.59
C ARG A 235 11.07 -2.66 22.31
N SER A 236 11.80 -2.24 21.28
CA SER A 236 12.06 -3.03 20.07
C SER A 236 13.42 -3.71 20.11
N PHE A 237 14.47 -3.02 20.57
CA PHE A 237 15.81 -3.58 20.81
C PHE A 237 15.76 -4.65 21.90
N PHE A 238 15.36 -4.27 23.12
CA PHE A 238 15.35 -5.10 24.33
C PHE A 238 14.12 -6.01 24.44
N LYS A 239 13.54 -6.38 23.29
CA LYS A 239 12.41 -7.30 23.22
C LYS A 239 12.90 -8.74 23.34
N ASN A 240 13.49 -9.07 24.47
CA ASN A 240 14.16 -10.34 24.72
C ASN A 240 13.18 -11.51 24.51
N TRP A 241 13.42 -12.27 23.44
CA TRP A 241 12.71 -13.50 23.11
C TRP A 241 13.59 -14.66 23.56
N LYS A 242 13.20 -15.35 24.63
CA LYS A 242 13.91 -16.54 25.06
C LYS A 242 13.46 -17.70 24.18
N ILE A 243 14.21 -17.91 23.10
CA ILE A 243 14.05 -19.03 22.18
C ILE A 243 14.82 -20.21 22.76
N GLU A 244 14.09 -21.11 23.41
CA GLU A 244 14.62 -22.33 24.00
C GLU A 244 14.49 -23.45 22.96
N ARG A 245 15.60 -24.03 22.48
CA ARG A 245 15.57 -25.29 21.73
C ARG A 245 15.54 -26.42 22.77
N ASN A 246 14.43 -27.16 22.83
CA ASN A 246 14.31 -28.38 23.64
C ASN A 246 14.10 -29.61 22.74
N GLU A 247 14.00 -30.80 23.33
CA GLU A 247 13.80 -32.07 22.61
C GLU A 247 12.50 -32.12 21.77
N HIS A 248 11.50 -31.28 22.10
CA HIS A 248 10.25 -31.09 21.35
C HIS A 248 10.36 -29.95 20.31
N GLY A 249 11.58 -29.44 20.07
CA GLY A 249 11.94 -28.37 19.13
C GLY A 249 12.03 -26.99 19.77
N MET A 250 12.07 -25.94 18.93
CA MET A 250 12.09 -24.56 19.43
C MET A 250 10.77 -24.15 20.10
N LYS A 251 10.89 -23.65 21.33
CA LYS A 251 9.86 -22.97 22.11
C LYS A 251 10.31 -21.53 22.34
N CYS A 252 9.67 -20.59 21.65
CA CYS A 252 9.87 -19.17 21.94
C CYS A 252 8.95 -18.72 23.07
N SER A 253 9.53 -18.32 24.20
CA SER A 253 8.83 -17.60 25.24
C SER A 253 9.18 -16.10 25.16
N SER A 254 8.17 -15.25 25.24
CA SER A 254 8.38 -13.87 25.64
C SER A 254 8.68 -13.86 27.14
N ILE A 255 9.74 -13.16 27.57
CA ILE A 255 9.94 -12.92 29.01
C ILE A 255 8.66 -12.27 29.58
N PRO A 256 8.12 -12.73 30.73
CA PRO A 256 6.81 -12.30 31.21
C PRO A 256 6.71 -10.78 31.40
N ASN A 257 5.71 -10.16 30.75
CA ASN A 257 5.48 -8.70 30.82
C ASN A 257 5.20 -8.16 32.23
N ASN A 258 4.99 -9.02 33.23
CA ASN A 258 4.83 -8.58 34.62
C ASN A 258 6.13 -7.95 35.19
N GLN A 259 7.30 -8.26 34.60
CA GLN A 259 8.55 -7.53 34.88
C GLN A 259 8.71 -6.25 34.01
N SER A 260 8.00 -6.10 32.89
CA SER A 260 8.16 -4.94 31.97
C SER A 260 7.26 -3.73 32.30
N THR A 261 6.46 -3.81 33.37
CA THR A 261 5.57 -2.73 33.83
C THR A 261 5.76 -2.29 35.28
N ARG A 262 6.64 -2.95 36.06
CA ARG A 262 7.02 -2.52 37.41
C ARG A 262 8.53 -2.26 37.42
N GLY A 263 8.91 -0.99 37.44
CA GLY A 263 10.31 -0.58 37.65
C GLY A 263 11.31 -1.27 36.71
N PHE A 264 11.11 -1.18 35.39
CA PHE A 264 12.19 -1.52 34.46
C PHE A 264 13.22 -0.40 34.60
N SER A 265 14.22 -0.62 35.46
CA SER A 265 15.41 0.23 35.49
C SER A 265 16.01 0.27 34.09
N TRP A 266 16.47 1.45 33.70
CA TRP A 266 17.40 1.52 32.58
C TRP A 266 18.63 0.70 32.98
N PRO A 267 19.24 -0.08 32.06
CA PRO A 267 20.63 -0.42 32.19
C PRO A 267 21.39 0.89 32.31
N GLU A 268 21.87 1.19 33.52
CA GLU A 268 22.83 2.28 33.77
C GLU A 268 24.21 1.91 33.20
N ASP A 269 24.34 0.67 32.73
CA ASP A 269 25.37 0.15 31.85
C ASP A 269 25.38 0.84 30.47
N ASP A 270 25.88 2.07 30.47
CA ASP A 270 26.20 2.84 29.26
C ASP A 270 27.16 2.07 28.34
N PHE A 271 27.93 1.09 28.82
CA PHE A 271 28.79 0.25 27.96
C PHE A 271 27.98 -0.55 26.95
N PHE A 272 26.91 -1.25 27.36
CA PHE A 272 26.07 -2.00 26.42
C PHE A 272 25.30 -1.09 25.44
N ILE A 273 24.92 0.11 25.88
CA ILE A 273 24.35 1.15 25.01
C ILE A 273 25.38 1.59 23.97
N ASN A 274 26.59 1.91 24.41
CA ASN A 274 27.67 2.39 23.55
C ASN A 274 28.17 1.29 22.60
N ASP A 275 28.21 0.01 23.00
CA ASP A 275 28.55 -1.11 22.12
C ASP A 275 27.52 -1.26 20.98
N ILE A 276 26.21 -1.26 21.30
CA ILE A 276 25.16 -1.29 20.28
C ILE A 276 25.22 -0.09 19.32
N VAL A 277 25.53 1.11 19.83
CA VAL A 277 25.67 2.32 19.02
C VAL A 277 26.94 2.23 18.15
N ASN A 278 28.08 1.86 18.73
CA ASN A 278 29.38 1.84 18.05
C ASN A 278 29.56 0.69 17.05
N ASN A 279 28.70 -0.32 17.08
CA ASN A 279 28.66 -1.44 16.13
C ASN A 279 27.41 -1.44 15.23
N LEU A 280 26.61 -0.37 15.24
CA LEU A 280 25.31 -0.31 14.56
C LEU A 280 25.42 -0.60 13.04
N GLU A 281 26.51 -0.18 12.40
CA GLU A 281 26.81 -0.47 10.99
C GLU A 281 27.21 -1.93 10.71
N LYS A 282 27.72 -2.66 11.70
CA LYS A 282 28.00 -4.12 11.61
C LYS A 282 26.73 -4.94 11.75
N HIS A 283 25.74 -4.43 12.50
CA HIS A 283 24.44 -5.07 12.69
C HIS A 283 23.40 -4.70 11.63
N LEU A 284 23.64 -3.67 10.80
CA LEU A 284 22.71 -3.21 9.78
C LEU A 284 23.37 -3.05 8.40
N SER A 285 22.95 -3.93 7.50
CA SER A 285 23.28 -3.95 6.07
C SER A 285 22.92 -2.64 5.35
N PHE A 286 21.87 -1.94 5.83
CA PHE A 286 21.53 -0.59 5.43
C PHE A 286 20.78 0.20 6.52
N VAL A 287 21.01 1.52 6.57
CA VAL A 287 20.29 2.47 7.42
C VAL A 287 19.65 3.53 6.53
N GLY A 288 18.37 3.82 6.73
CA GLY A 288 17.67 4.94 6.08
C GLY A 288 17.22 6.01 7.07
N LEU A 289 16.96 7.22 6.59
CA LEU A 289 16.27 8.28 7.33
C LEU A 289 14.90 8.57 6.73
N LEU A 290 13.90 8.79 7.56
CA LEU A 290 12.56 9.19 7.12
C LEU A 290 12.53 10.66 6.64
N GLU A 291 13.47 11.45 7.15
CA GLU A 291 13.72 12.85 6.85
C GLU A 291 14.32 13.02 5.44
N ASP A 292 15.12 12.05 4.97
CA ASP A 292 15.59 11.93 3.58
C ASP A 292 15.13 10.58 2.98
N LEU A 293 13.81 10.38 3.03
CA LEU A 293 13.17 9.22 2.42
C LEU A 293 13.39 9.10 0.90
N PRO A 294 13.48 10.20 0.10
CA PRO A 294 13.80 10.10 -1.32
C PRO A 294 15.15 9.44 -1.57
N THR A 295 16.22 9.87 -0.87
CA THR A 295 17.54 9.25 -1.06
C THR A 295 17.56 7.84 -0.47
N THR A 296 16.94 7.63 0.70
CA THR A 296 16.75 6.30 1.30
C THR A 296 16.15 5.28 0.33
N TYR A 297 15.13 5.66 -0.43
CA TYR A 297 14.50 4.76 -1.39
C TYR A 297 15.34 4.54 -2.67
N LYS A 298 16.12 5.53 -3.15
CA LYS A 298 17.11 5.30 -4.23
C LYS A 298 18.19 4.30 -3.81
N MET A 299 18.62 4.40 -2.56
CA MET A 299 19.65 3.53 -1.98
C MET A 299 19.14 2.10 -1.80
N LEU A 300 17.94 1.90 -1.24
CA LEU A 300 17.28 0.58 -1.18
C LEU A 300 17.09 -0.05 -2.57
N GLN A 301 16.82 0.78 -3.59
CA GLN A 301 16.67 0.34 -4.97
C GLN A 301 17.98 -0.14 -5.59
N GLU A 302 19.07 0.56 -5.31
CA GLU A 302 20.44 0.15 -5.70
C GLU A 302 20.88 -1.14 -4.97
N ILE A 303 20.62 -1.26 -3.67
CA ILE A 303 21.00 -2.44 -2.86
C ILE A 303 20.34 -3.73 -3.38
N TYR A 304 19.01 -3.69 -3.57
CA TYR A 304 18.22 -4.91 -3.78
C TYR A 304 17.81 -5.14 -5.24
N ASN A 305 18.12 -4.21 -6.16
CA ASN A 305 17.62 -4.21 -7.55
C ASN A 305 16.09 -4.40 -7.60
N LEU A 306 15.40 -3.67 -6.71
CA LEU A 306 13.94 -3.61 -6.59
C LEU A 306 13.52 -2.12 -6.68
N PRO A 307 12.42 -1.75 -7.33
CA PRO A 307 12.07 -0.35 -7.63
C PRO A 307 11.53 0.42 -6.40
N PHE A 308 12.30 0.49 -5.31
CA PHE A 308 11.90 1.17 -4.07
C PHE A 308 11.67 2.67 -4.25
N TYR A 309 12.50 3.38 -5.01
CA TYR A 309 12.29 4.80 -5.31
C TYR A 309 11.05 4.97 -6.19
N ASP A 310 11.06 4.29 -7.33
CA ASP A 310 10.07 4.43 -8.41
C ASP A 310 8.66 3.96 -7.98
N MET A 311 8.55 3.15 -6.91
CA MET A 311 7.26 2.69 -6.38
C MET A 311 6.88 3.19 -4.98
N CYS A 312 7.83 3.46 -4.07
CA CYS A 312 7.48 3.76 -2.68
C CYS A 312 7.35 5.25 -2.38
N LEU A 313 8.02 6.14 -3.13
CA LEU A 313 8.16 7.55 -2.75
C LEU A 313 6.81 8.26 -2.60
N ASP A 314 5.91 8.12 -3.58
CA ASP A 314 4.60 8.78 -3.55
C ASP A 314 3.65 8.19 -2.51
N MET A 315 3.83 6.92 -2.12
CA MET A 315 2.99 6.30 -1.09
C MET A 315 3.12 6.99 0.28
N TYR A 316 4.26 7.63 0.56
CA TYR A 316 4.53 8.32 1.82
C TYR A 316 3.78 9.65 1.98
N LYS A 317 3.25 10.23 0.90
CA LYS A 317 2.56 11.54 0.92
C LYS A 317 1.16 11.49 1.58
N ASN A 318 0.67 10.28 1.92
CA ASN A 318 -0.63 10.07 2.56
C ASN A 318 -0.54 10.24 4.10
N ASP A 319 -0.58 11.49 4.58
CA ASP A 319 -0.65 11.76 6.03
C ASP A 319 -1.99 11.24 6.62
N GLY A 320 -1.93 10.63 7.79
CA GLY A 320 -2.92 9.64 8.22
C GLY A 320 -4.25 10.19 8.78
N LEU A 321 -5.24 9.28 8.87
CA LEU A 321 -6.54 9.47 9.52
C LEU A 321 -6.42 10.17 10.90
N TYR A 322 -6.73 11.45 10.91
CA TYR A 322 -7.03 12.26 12.09
C TYR A 322 -8.28 13.08 11.81
N ASP A 323 -9.37 12.35 11.79
CA ASP A 323 -10.74 12.82 11.79
C ASP A 323 -10.96 14.06 12.68
N GLY A 324 -11.46 15.16 12.09
CA GLY A 324 -11.97 16.34 12.79
C GLY A 324 -11.01 17.51 13.07
N VAL A 325 -9.72 17.47 12.72
CA VAL A 325 -8.76 18.58 13.00
C VAL A 325 -8.10 19.11 11.70
N THR A 326 -7.78 20.41 11.63
CA THR A 326 -7.11 21.00 10.45
C THR A 326 -5.66 20.53 10.31
N ALA A 327 -5.11 20.56 9.10
CA ALA A 327 -3.70 20.19 8.87
C ALA A 327 -2.74 21.13 9.60
N SER A 328 -3.05 22.42 9.67
CA SER A 328 -2.28 23.41 10.44
C SER A 328 -2.34 23.09 11.94
N ALA A 329 -3.53 22.94 12.53
CA ALA A 329 -3.65 22.61 13.96
C ALA A 329 -3.02 21.25 14.32
N LYS A 330 -3.01 20.27 13.41
CA LYS A 330 -2.23 19.02 13.58
C LYS A 330 -0.72 19.28 13.57
N LYS A 331 -0.22 20.15 12.69
CA LYS A 331 1.20 20.52 12.61
C LYS A 331 1.60 21.30 13.87
N GLU A 332 0.76 22.21 14.33
CA GLU A 332 0.94 22.98 15.56
C GLU A 332 0.93 22.09 16.79
N LEU A 333 -0.08 21.23 16.93
CA LEU A 333 -0.16 20.28 18.05
C LEU A 333 1.00 19.26 18.03
N LYS A 334 1.50 18.87 16.85
CA LYS A 334 2.74 18.06 16.70
C LYS A 334 3.99 18.85 17.14
N ARG A 335 4.14 20.11 16.71
CA ARG A 335 5.24 21.03 17.10
C ARG A 335 5.25 21.25 18.61
N GLU A 336 4.12 21.61 19.18
CA GLU A 336 3.94 21.85 20.62
C GLU A 336 4.21 20.57 21.42
N SER A 337 3.69 19.43 20.97
CA SER A 337 4.01 18.14 21.61
C SER A 337 5.48 17.75 21.49
N LYS A 338 6.21 18.21 20.46
CA LYS A 338 7.67 18.05 20.36
C LYS A 338 8.39 19.00 21.31
N ARG A 339 7.98 20.27 21.36
CA ARG A 339 8.51 21.30 22.28
C ARG A 339 8.42 20.85 23.74
N LEU A 340 7.23 20.44 24.18
CA LEU A 340 6.98 19.94 25.55
C LEU A 340 7.83 18.69 25.92
N LEU A 341 8.16 17.83 24.95
CA LEU A 341 9.07 16.71 25.18
C LEU A 341 10.56 17.12 25.17
N MET A 342 10.92 18.18 24.45
CA MET A 342 12.30 18.70 24.39
C MET A 342 12.65 19.57 25.60
N GLU A 343 11.67 20.18 26.27
CA GLU A 343 11.87 21.04 27.46
C GLU A 343 11.96 20.26 28.78
N ASP A 344 11.32 19.08 28.87
CA ASP A 344 11.31 18.26 30.08
C ASP A 344 12.62 17.46 30.24
N LYS A 345 13.41 17.80 31.28
CA LYS A 345 14.73 17.18 31.56
C LYS A 345 14.63 15.68 31.87
N GLU A 346 13.54 15.20 32.46
CA GLU A 346 13.35 13.76 32.67
C GLU A 346 13.10 13.06 31.33
N ILE A 347 12.31 13.68 30.45
CA ILE A 347 12.09 13.17 29.09
C ILE A 347 13.41 13.12 28.31
N GLN A 348 14.26 14.15 28.40
CA GLN A 348 15.59 14.13 27.78
C GLN A 348 16.40 12.91 28.28
N LYS A 349 16.42 12.63 29.59
CA LYS A 349 17.08 11.44 30.16
C LYS A 349 16.47 10.14 29.63
N LEU A 350 15.14 10.03 29.57
CA LEU A 350 14.41 8.88 28.99
C LEU A 350 14.61 8.72 27.47
N MET A 351 15.07 9.76 26.79
CA MET A 351 15.30 9.78 25.33
C MET A 351 16.78 9.62 24.95
N LYS A 352 17.73 9.64 25.91
CA LYS A 352 19.19 9.53 25.68
C LYS A 352 19.55 8.44 24.67
N PHE A 353 19.10 7.20 24.90
CA PHE A 353 19.38 6.06 24.01
C PHE A 353 18.83 6.23 22.59
N ASP A 354 17.57 6.68 22.49
CA ASP A 354 16.93 6.91 21.20
C ASP A 354 17.60 8.02 20.39
N MET A 355 18.13 9.05 21.08
CA MET A 355 18.92 10.11 20.46
C MET A 355 20.28 9.59 20.00
N LEU A 356 21.04 8.87 20.83
CA LEU A 356 22.34 8.29 20.45
C LEU A 356 22.23 7.38 19.21
N LEU A 357 21.20 6.52 19.15
CA LEU A 357 20.91 5.70 17.99
C LEU A 357 20.54 6.50 16.74
N TYR A 358 19.80 7.60 16.90
CA TYR A 358 19.39 8.44 15.77
C TYR A 358 20.57 9.24 15.21
N GLU A 359 21.44 9.78 16.06
CA GLU A 359 22.64 10.50 15.66
C GLU A 359 23.63 9.57 14.94
N LYS A 360 23.94 8.41 15.51
CA LYS A 360 24.69 7.35 14.82
C LYS A 360 24.01 6.89 13.51
N GLY A 361 22.68 6.81 13.50
CA GLY A 361 21.89 6.51 12.30
C GLY A 361 22.06 7.56 11.20
N LYS A 362 22.17 8.85 11.55
CA LYS A 362 22.49 9.96 10.64
C LYS A 362 23.92 9.88 10.12
N GLU A 363 24.90 9.60 10.98
CA GLU A 363 26.31 9.41 10.58
C GLU A 363 26.45 8.31 9.52
N ILE A 364 25.89 7.13 9.80
CA ILE A 364 25.89 6.00 8.87
C ILE A 364 25.19 6.40 7.56
N PHE A 365 23.99 6.97 7.64
CA PHE A 365 23.25 7.37 6.44
C PHE A 365 24.01 8.40 5.58
N ALA A 366 24.68 9.38 6.20
CA ALA A 366 25.48 10.38 5.51
C ALA A 366 26.69 9.75 4.78
N ALA A 367 27.41 8.83 5.44
CA ALA A 367 28.50 8.08 4.83
C ALA A 367 28.01 7.20 3.66
N GLN A 368 26.92 6.47 3.85
CA GLN A 368 26.30 5.66 2.80
C GLN A 368 25.83 6.52 1.61
N LYS A 369 25.25 7.70 1.87
CA LYS A 369 24.76 8.64 0.84
C LYS A 369 25.90 9.17 -0.02
N LYS A 370 27.03 9.55 0.59
CA LYS A 370 28.25 9.97 -0.10
C LYS A 370 28.72 8.90 -1.10
N GLU A 371 28.80 7.65 -0.67
CA GLU A 371 29.22 6.54 -1.54
C GLU A 371 28.18 6.18 -2.61
N PHE A 372 26.88 6.27 -2.30
CA PHE A 372 25.82 6.16 -3.31
C PHE A 372 25.96 7.23 -4.40
N GLU A 373 26.20 8.49 -4.03
CA GLU A 373 26.40 9.60 -4.99
C GLU A 373 27.70 9.47 -5.80
N ALA A 374 28.76 8.91 -5.21
CA ALA A 374 29.98 8.55 -5.94
C ALA A 374 29.72 7.42 -6.94
N MET A 375 28.98 6.38 -6.54
CA MET A 375 28.58 5.27 -7.40
C MET A 375 27.73 5.73 -8.59
N GLN A 376 26.75 6.63 -8.40
CA GLN A 376 25.95 7.17 -9.50
C GLN A 376 26.78 8.02 -10.47
N ARG A 377 27.77 8.79 -9.99
CA ARG A 377 28.73 9.52 -10.84
C ARG A 377 29.53 8.57 -11.73
N ARG A 378 30.17 7.54 -11.14
CA ARG A 378 30.88 6.47 -11.89
C ARG A 378 29.99 5.83 -12.97
N LYS A 379 28.73 5.52 -12.64
CA LYS A 379 27.74 4.97 -13.59
C LYS A 379 27.38 5.94 -14.73
N LEU A 380 27.29 7.24 -14.47
CA LEU A 380 27.00 8.26 -15.49
C LEU A 380 28.18 8.46 -16.43
N GLU A 381 29.41 8.48 -15.90
CA GLU A 381 30.65 8.60 -16.67
C GLU A 381 30.88 7.38 -17.57
N GLY A 382 30.66 6.16 -17.07
CA GLY A 382 30.67 4.95 -17.88
C GLY A 382 29.66 5.00 -19.04
N LYS A 383 28.45 5.52 -18.79
CA LYS A 383 27.43 5.75 -19.84
C LYS A 383 27.85 6.84 -20.84
N ARG A 384 28.60 7.88 -20.42
CA ARG A 384 29.16 8.90 -21.31
C ARG A 384 30.27 8.30 -22.19
N ARG A 385 31.26 7.63 -21.62
CA ARG A 385 32.35 6.94 -22.34
C ARG A 385 31.79 5.93 -23.36
N GLY A 386 30.84 5.07 -22.94
CA GLY A 386 30.19 4.10 -23.82
C GLY A 386 29.28 4.70 -24.92
N ARG A 387 28.84 5.97 -24.78
CA ARG A 387 28.18 6.73 -25.86
C ARG A 387 29.20 7.36 -26.81
N GLN A 388 30.34 7.81 -26.30
CA GLN A 388 31.41 8.38 -27.12
C GLN A 388 31.99 7.31 -28.06
N VAL A 389 32.43 6.17 -27.54
CA VAL A 389 32.90 5.03 -28.35
C VAL A 389 31.87 4.61 -29.42
N LYS A 390 30.57 4.65 -29.11
CA LYS A 390 29.49 4.34 -30.07
C LYS A 390 29.19 5.46 -31.09
N ARG A 391 29.69 6.68 -30.90
CA ARG A 391 29.74 7.73 -31.92
C ARG A 391 31.00 7.57 -32.77
N ASP A 392 32.14 7.35 -32.15
CA ASP A 392 33.43 7.22 -32.81
C ASP A 392 33.42 6.03 -33.80
N MET A 393 32.87 4.88 -33.38
CA MET A 393 32.61 3.70 -34.23
C MET A 393 31.56 3.91 -35.35
N ARG A 394 30.82 5.02 -35.35
CA ARG A 394 29.86 5.36 -36.43
C ARG A 394 30.43 6.40 -37.39
N GLY A 395 31.16 7.39 -36.89
CA GLY A 395 31.77 8.43 -37.71
C GLY A 395 32.77 7.87 -38.74
N THR A 396 33.38 6.72 -38.43
CA THR A 396 34.38 6.06 -39.28
C THR A 396 33.83 4.97 -40.21
N GLY A 397 32.52 4.66 -40.17
CA GLY A 397 32.00 3.35 -40.66
C GLY A 397 30.89 3.36 -41.71
N VAL A 398 30.43 4.52 -42.20
CA VAL A 398 29.21 4.58 -43.06
C VAL A 398 29.45 4.12 -44.51
N GLY A 399 30.70 4.10 -44.99
CA GLY A 399 31.01 3.87 -46.42
C GLY A 399 30.91 2.44 -46.95
N LEU A 400 31.31 1.41 -46.17
CA LEU A 400 31.65 0.09 -46.76
C LEU A 400 30.72 -1.10 -46.41
N PHE A 401 29.94 -1.06 -45.33
CA PHE A 401 29.30 -2.28 -44.79
C PHE A 401 27.85 -2.56 -45.24
N ALA A 402 27.33 -1.85 -46.25
CA ALA A 402 25.99 -2.08 -46.77
C ALA A 402 25.85 -3.39 -47.60
N GLY A 403 26.92 -3.84 -48.28
CA GLY A 403 26.86 -4.95 -49.24
C GLY A 403 27.06 -6.36 -48.66
N LEU A 404 27.55 -6.50 -47.42
CA LEU A 404 28.23 -7.71 -46.95
C LEU A 404 27.43 -8.58 -45.94
N ARG A 405 26.09 -8.62 -46.07
CA ARG A 405 25.21 -9.29 -45.08
C ARG A 405 24.47 -10.54 -45.55
N TYR A 406 24.83 -11.09 -46.72
CA TYR A 406 24.07 -12.17 -47.37
C TYR A 406 24.77 -13.55 -47.40
N ILE A 407 25.96 -13.70 -46.81
CA ILE A 407 26.74 -14.94 -46.88
C ILE A 407 27.15 -15.39 -45.46
N LEU A 408 27.18 -16.72 -45.26
CA LEU A 408 27.59 -17.48 -44.06
C LEU A 408 26.60 -17.57 -42.88
N LYS A 409 26.05 -18.78 -42.70
CA LYS A 409 25.65 -19.39 -41.41
C LYS A 409 26.62 -20.54 -41.10
N PRO A 410 26.88 -20.86 -39.82
CA PRO A 410 27.34 -22.18 -39.39
C PRO A 410 26.32 -22.94 -38.50
N SER A 411 26.45 -24.26 -38.44
CA SER A 411 25.84 -25.20 -37.46
C SER A 411 26.92 -25.65 -36.44
N TRP A 412 26.70 -26.39 -35.36
CA TRP A 412 25.61 -27.30 -34.90
C TRP A 412 25.20 -26.92 -33.44
N ILE A 413 24.63 -27.70 -32.50
CA ILE A 413 24.23 -29.12 -32.34
C ILE A 413 22.93 -29.16 -31.49
N SER A 414 22.08 -30.19 -31.66
CA SER A 414 21.06 -30.57 -30.65
C SER A 414 20.71 -32.06 -30.78
N TYR A 415 20.43 -32.74 -29.67
CA TYR A 415 20.07 -34.18 -29.62
C TYR A 415 18.55 -34.40 -29.60
N LYS A 416 18.10 -35.54 -30.17
CA LYS A 416 16.69 -35.94 -30.26
C LYS A 416 16.23 -36.82 -29.09
N THR A 417 14.93 -36.75 -28.81
CA THR A 417 14.03 -37.89 -28.53
C THR A 417 12.64 -37.40 -29.00
N GLU A 418 12.19 -37.82 -30.17
CA GLU A 418 11.34 -39.00 -30.43
C GLU A 418 9.84 -38.76 -30.17
N TYR A 419 9.02 -39.23 -31.12
CA TYR A 419 7.61 -38.89 -31.28
C TYR A 419 6.95 -39.94 -32.19
N HIS A 420 5.73 -40.38 -31.85
CA HIS A 420 4.86 -41.11 -32.78
C HIS A 420 3.41 -40.56 -32.69
N PRO A 421 2.56 -40.77 -33.72
CA PRO A 421 1.83 -39.63 -34.29
C PRO A 421 0.30 -39.64 -34.07
N THR A 422 -0.32 -38.52 -34.46
CA THR A 422 -1.78 -38.38 -34.61
C THR A 422 -2.23 -38.53 -36.08
N PRO A 423 -3.49 -38.94 -36.33
CA PRO A 423 -4.07 -39.04 -37.68
C PRO A 423 -4.31 -37.67 -38.35
N PRO A 424 -4.55 -37.63 -39.68
CA PRO A 424 -4.29 -36.44 -40.50
C PRO A 424 -5.41 -35.38 -40.50
N LYS A 425 -5.04 -34.15 -40.87
CA LYS A 425 -5.98 -33.08 -41.26
C LYS A 425 -6.08 -32.93 -42.77
N ILE A 426 -7.31 -32.76 -43.24
CA ILE A 426 -7.68 -32.53 -44.64
C ILE A 426 -7.15 -31.17 -45.12
N MET A 427 -6.67 -31.11 -46.37
CA MET A 427 -6.35 -29.86 -47.05
C MET A 427 -7.61 -29.17 -47.57
N ILE A 428 -7.66 -27.84 -47.45
CA ILE A 428 -8.37 -26.98 -48.40
C ILE A 428 -7.38 -25.92 -48.89
N LYS A 429 -7.14 -25.88 -50.21
CA LYS A 429 -6.58 -24.72 -50.92
C LYS A 429 -7.79 -23.87 -51.39
N GLU A 430 -7.73 -22.57 -51.68
CA GLU A 430 -6.78 -21.86 -52.56
C GLU A 430 -6.69 -20.34 -52.29
N LYS A 431 -5.82 -19.65 -53.05
CA LYS A 431 -5.93 -18.28 -53.64
C LYS A 431 -7.03 -17.36 -53.05
N GLY A 432 -6.77 -16.14 -52.54
CA GLY A 432 -5.56 -15.31 -52.54
C GLY A 432 -5.59 -14.22 -53.63
N SER A 433 -5.49 -12.93 -53.24
CA SER A 433 -5.33 -11.81 -54.19
C SER A 433 -4.66 -10.56 -53.58
N SER A 434 -4.07 -9.74 -54.46
CA SER A 434 -3.96 -8.27 -54.41
C SER A 434 -3.79 -7.56 -53.04
N ALA A 435 -2.59 -7.02 -52.79
CA ALA A 435 -2.40 -6.02 -51.74
C ALA A 435 -3.04 -4.66 -52.13
N PHE A 436 -4.02 -4.19 -51.36
CA PHE A 436 -4.61 -2.84 -51.53
C PHE A 436 -4.14 -1.89 -50.41
N LYS A 437 -3.01 -1.22 -50.62
CA LYS A 437 -2.47 -0.23 -49.67
C LYS A 437 -3.22 1.09 -49.79
N VAL A 438 -4.32 1.26 -49.05
CA VAL A 438 -4.94 2.57 -48.83
C VAL A 438 -3.97 3.45 -48.01
N PRO A 439 -3.50 4.61 -48.51
CA PRO A 439 -2.62 5.48 -47.77
C PRO A 439 -3.44 6.35 -46.81
N LEU A 440 -3.72 5.85 -45.60
CA LEU A 440 -4.42 6.61 -44.55
C LEU A 440 -3.54 7.71 -43.92
N LYS A 441 -3.21 8.73 -44.73
CA LYS A 441 -2.84 10.08 -44.30
C LYS A 441 -4.10 10.96 -44.25
N THR A 442 -5.02 10.67 -43.33
CA THR A 442 -6.07 11.63 -42.93
C THR A 442 -5.69 12.27 -41.59
N LYS A 443 -5.98 13.56 -41.43
CA LYS A 443 -5.67 14.34 -40.22
C LYS A 443 -6.62 13.91 -39.09
N TRP A 444 -6.09 13.35 -38.00
CA TRP A 444 -6.87 12.95 -36.82
C TRP A 444 -6.56 13.85 -35.60
N ASN A 445 -6.39 15.16 -35.83
CA ASN A 445 -5.80 16.08 -34.86
C ASN A 445 -6.82 16.85 -34.00
N GLU A 446 -8.12 16.60 -34.13
CA GLU A 446 -9.19 17.45 -33.54
C GLU A 446 -9.81 16.92 -32.23
N CYS A 447 -9.21 15.91 -31.60
CA CYS A 447 -9.75 15.31 -30.37
C CYS A 447 -9.22 15.92 -29.05
N HIS A 448 -8.32 16.92 -29.10
CA HIS A 448 -7.50 17.26 -27.92
C HIS A 448 -7.33 18.76 -27.61
N THR A 449 -8.26 19.34 -26.86
CA THR A 449 -8.01 20.45 -25.91
C THR A 449 -8.93 20.27 -24.69
N VAL A 450 -8.53 20.73 -23.50
CA VAL A 450 -9.32 20.64 -22.25
C VAL A 450 -9.98 22.00 -21.96
N PRO A 451 -11.28 22.08 -21.58
CA PRO A 451 -12.23 20.97 -21.38
C PRO A 451 -12.53 20.27 -22.71
N PRO A 452 -12.49 18.92 -22.74
CA PRO A 452 -12.68 18.19 -23.98
C PRO A 452 -14.06 18.50 -24.55
N LYS A 453 -14.09 18.97 -25.80
CA LYS A 453 -15.23 18.69 -26.68
C LYS A 453 -15.42 17.18 -26.64
N LEU A 454 -16.57 16.71 -26.16
CA LEU A 454 -16.86 15.28 -26.02
C LEU A 454 -17.22 14.67 -27.39
N ASN A 455 -16.30 14.82 -28.34
CA ASN A 455 -16.20 14.00 -29.54
C ASN A 455 -15.86 12.59 -29.05
N SER A 456 -16.88 11.86 -28.60
CA SER A 456 -16.78 10.58 -27.91
C SER A 456 -16.49 9.44 -28.90
N CYS A 457 -15.36 9.58 -29.58
CA CYS A 457 -14.89 8.85 -30.74
C CYS A 457 -14.74 7.33 -30.55
N ASN A 458 -14.84 6.81 -29.31
CA ASN A 458 -14.91 5.38 -29.05
C ASN A 458 -16.21 4.91 -28.39
N THR A 459 -17.08 5.82 -27.99
CA THR A 459 -18.36 5.46 -27.37
C THR A 459 -19.36 5.04 -28.44
N LEU A 460 -19.95 3.86 -28.28
CA LEU A 460 -21.01 3.39 -29.19
C LEU A 460 -22.27 4.26 -29.01
N PRO A 461 -22.88 4.74 -30.10
CA PRO A 461 -24.10 5.55 -30.02
C PRO A 461 -25.27 4.70 -29.51
N ASN A 462 -26.32 5.36 -29.00
CA ASN A 462 -27.38 4.70 -28.26
C ASN A 462 -28.00 3.48 -28.98
N TYR A 463 -27.94 2.30 -28.35
CA TYR A 463 -28.27 1.00 -28.95
C TYR A 463 -29.66 0.96 -29.62
N PHE A 464 -30.67 1.50 -28.94
CA PHE A 464 -32.05 1.43 -29.43
C PHE A 464 -32.28 2.44 -30.55
N LEU A 465 -31.71 3.65 -30.42
CA LEU A 465 -31.95 4.78 -31.32
C LEU A 465 -31.09 4.74 -32.60
N VAL A 466 -29.91 4.09 -32.59
CA VAL A 466 -28.98 4.04 -33.73
C VAL A 466 -28.73 2.59 -34.16
N LYS A 467 -29.63 2.09 -35.02
CA LYS A 467 -29.81 0.67 -35.32
C LYS A 467 -28.56 0.00 -35.93
N ASP A 468 -27.83 0.71 -36.79
CA ASP A 468 -26.66 0.18 -37.51
C ASP A 468 -25.47 -0.18 -36.60
N SER A 469 -25.42 0.41 -35.40
CA SER A 469 -24.34 0.22 -34.43
C SER A 469 -24.47 -1.06 -33.59
N ARG A 470 -25.66 -1.70 -33.57
CA ARG A 470 -26.01 -2.77 -32.62
C ARG A 470 -25.07 -3.98 -32.67
N LYS A 471 -24.53 -4.30 -33.85
CA LYS A 471 -23.54 -5.39 -34.04
C LYS A 471 -22.22 -5.17 -33.27
N ASP A 472 -21.81 -3.92 -33.07
CA ASP A 472 -20.52 -3.60 -32.43
C ASP A 472 -20.54 -3.85 -30.91
N TYR A 473 -21.74 -3.89 -30.30
CA TYR A 473 -21.95 -4.12 -28.86
C TYR A 473 -21.51 -5.52 -28.40
N GLN A 474 -21.47 -6.50 -29.30
CA GLN A 474 -21.03 -7.86 -28.98
C GLN A 474 -19.56 -7.92 -28.53
N ASN A 475 -18.71 -7.07 -29.09
CA ASN A 475 -17.26 -7.04 -28.82
C ASN A 475 -16.84 -5.87 -27.91
N ALA A 476 -17.78 -5.01 -27.50
CA ALA A 476 -17.51 -3.78 -26.79
C ALA A 476 -17.01 -3.99 -25.36
N ILE A 477 -16.19 -3.04 -24.88
CA ILE A 477 -15.87 -2.88 -23.45
C ILE A 477 -17.04 -2.16 -22.79
N ILE A 478 -17.61 -2.73 -21.73
CA ILE A 478 -18.79 -2.20 -21.04
C ILE A 478 -18.33 -1.21 -19.97
N ASN A 479 -18.76 0.05 -20.06
CA ASN A 479 -18.33 1.13 -19.17
C ASN A 479 -19.51 1.63 -18.32
N PHE A 480 -19.63 1.16 -17.08
CA PHE A 480 -20.70 1.63 -16.18
C PHE A 480 -20.32 2.96 -15.52
N TRP A 481 -21.01 4.02 -15.94
CA TRP A 481 -21.00 5.32 -15.29
C TRP A 481 -21.96 5.35 -14.11
N HIS A 482 -21.44 5.06 -12.91
CA HIS A 482 -22.21 5.05 -11.67
C HIS A 482 -22.37 6.47 -11.11
N VAL A 483 -23.51 7.10 -11.41
CA VAL A 483 -23.98 8.31 -10.70
C VAL A 483 -24.34 7.93 -9.26
N GLN A 484 -23.78 8.61 -8.26
CA GLN A 484 -23.95 8.18 -6.88
C GLN A 484 -25.44 8.18 -6.45
N LYS A 485 -25.82 7.12 -5.73
CA LYS A 485 -27.16 6.86 -5.14
C LYS A 485 -28.29 6.49 -6.13
N THR A 486 -27.97 6.17 -7.38
CA THR A 486 -28.94 5.67 -8.40
C THR A 486 -29.04 4.14 -8.46
N GLY A 487 -28.95 3.47 -7.30
CA GLY A 487 -28.94 1.98 -7.24
C GLY A 487 -27.61 1.32 -7.63
N GLY A 488 -26.57 2.11 -7.95
CA GLY A 488 -25.29 1.61 -8.46
C GLY A 488 -24.55 0.59 -7.59
N THR A 489 -24.76 0.56 -6.27
CA THR A 489 -24.23 -0.51 -5.40
C THR A 489 -24.85 -1.88 -5.72
N SER A 490 -26.16 -1.92 -5.99
CA SER A 490 -26.89 -3.17 -6.27
C SER A 490 -26.54 -3.73 -7.64
N ILE A 491 -26.43 -2.89 -8.68
CA ILE A 491 -25.96 -3.33 -10.01
C ILE A 491 -24.45 -3.66 -10.01
N ARG A 492 -23.61 -3.01 -9.19
CA ARG A 492 -22.22 -3.47 -8.97
C ARG A 492 -22.19 -4.89 -8.41
N GLN A 493 -22.95 -5.15 -7.34
CA GLN A 493 -23.06 -6.49 -6.75
C GLN A 493 -23.60 -7.49 -7.78
N CYS A 494 -24.64 -7.12 -8.54
CA CYS A 494 -25.16 -7.95 -9.62
C CYS A 494 -24.12 -8.28 -10.69
N MET A 495 -23.33 -7.30 -11.14
CA MET A 495 -22.26 -7.51 -12.11
C MET A 495 -21.17 -8.44 -11.56
N ASP A 496 -20.85 -8.36 -10.25
CA ASP A 496 -19.88 -9.28 -9.61
C ASP A 496 -20.42 -10.71 -9.60
N ASP A 497 -21.65 -10.90 -9.13
CA ASP A 497 -22.33 -12.20 -9.08
C ASP A 497 -22.55 -12.79 -10.49
N MET A 498 -22.88 -11.97 -11.48
CA MET A 498 -23.05 -12.35 -12.88
C MET A 498 -21.73 -12.77 -13.54
N TYR A 499 -20.68 -11.96 -13.42
CA TYR A 499 -19.37 -12.31 -13.98
C TYR A 499 -18.76 -13.53 -13.28
N LYS A 500 -19.08 -13.75 -11.99
CA LYS A 500 -18.70 -14.95 -11.25
C LYS A 500 -19.45 -16.20 -11.73
N GLN A 501 -20.75 -16.11 -12.01
CA GLN A 501 -21.52 -17.23 -12.56
C GLN A 501 -21.12 -17.56 -14.01
N LEU A 502 -20.79 -16.55 -14.80
CA LEU A 502 -20.24 -16.69 -16.16
C LEU A 502 -18.76 -17.14 -16.18
N ASN A 503 -18.12 -17.34 -15.01
CA ASN A 503 -16.71 -17.76 -14.85
C ASN A 503 -15.70 -16.85 -15.59
N VAL A 504 -15.96 -15.54 -15.64
CA VAL A 504 -15.11 -14.54 -16.30
C VAL A 504 -14.44 -13.60 -15.28
N PRO A 505 -13.29 -12.99 -15.62
CA PRO A 505 -12.58 -12.05 -14.75
C PRO A 505 -13.48 -10.90 -14.27
N GLN A 506 -13.49 -10.68 -12.96
CA GLN A 506 -14.44 -9.78 -12.30
C GLN A 506 -14.39 -8.34 -12.86
N PRO A 507 -15.54 -7.62 -12.85
CA PRO A 507 -15.64 -6.24 -13.29
C PRO A 507 -14.59 -5.33 -12.66
N PHE A 508 -13.87 -4.59 -13.49
CA PHE A 508 -12.79 -3.74 -13.03
C PHE A 508 -13.33 -2.49 -12.33
N ASP A 509 -13.01 -2.37 -11.05
CA ASP A 509 -13.66 -1.50 -10.07
C ASP A 509 -12.61 -0.77 -9.23
N SER A 510 -12.64 0.56 -9.20
CA SER A 510 -11.78 1.33 -8.30
C SER A 510 -12.55 2.27 -7.38
N LYS A 511 -12.03 2.31 -6.16
CA LYS A 511 -12.41 3.23 -5.08
C LYS A 511 -11.62 4.55 -5.15
N LEU A 512 -10.55 4.62 -5.95
CA LEU A 512 -9.65 5.78 -6.10
C LEU A 512 -9.41 6.12 -7.57
N LYS A 513 -9.57 7.41 -7.91
CA LYS A 513 -9.76 7.87 -9.29
C LYS A 513 -8.53 7.64 -10.19
N CYS A 514 -7.33 7.89 -9.69
CA CYS A 514 -6.12 7.79 -10.53
C CYS A 514 -5.51 6.39 -10.53
N LYS A 515 -5.57 5.66 -9.40
CA LYS A 515 -5.26 4.22 -9.36
C LYS A 515 -6.08 3.41 -10.38
N TYR A 516 -7.32 3.83 -10.66
CA TYR A 516 -8.19 3.22 -11.66
C TYR A 516 -7.56 3.15 -13.05
N ILE A 517 -7.13 4.29 -13.60
CA ILE A 517 -6.54 4.37 -14.95
C ILE A 517 -5.22 3.60 -14.97
N THR A 518 -4.36 3.78 -13.95
CA THR A 518 -3.08 3.09 -13.85
C THR A 518 -3.24 1.56 -13.77
N ASP A 519 -4.15 1.04 -12.96
CA ASP A 519 -4.35 -0.42 -12.84
C ASP A 519 -5.07 -1.01 -14.08
N LEU A 520 -5.89 -0.22 -14.79
CA LEU A 520 -6.51 -0.61 -16.07
C LEU A 520 -5.46 -0.72 -17.18
N LEU A 521 -4.57 0.28 -17.29
CA LEU A 521 -3.43 0.28 -18.20
C LEU A 521 -2.45 -0.87 -17.91
N ASN A 522 -2.13 -1.11 -16.63
CA ASN A 522 -1.27 -2.22 -16.23
C ASN A 522 -1.91 -3.61 -16.44
N ASN A 523 -3.21 -3.66 -16.76
CA ASN A 523 -3.95 -4.88 -17.06
C ASN A 523 -4.53 -4.84 -18.48
N GLU A 524 -3.72 -4.43 -19.47
CA GLU A 524 -4.09 -4.47 -20.89
C GLU A 524 -4.69 -5.82 -21.29
N THR A 525 -4.18 -6.91 -20.71
CA THR A 525 -4.68 -8.28 -20.88
C THR A 525 -6.18 -8.41 -20.61
N PHE A 526 -6.72 -7.73 -19.60
CA PHE A 526 -8.16 -7.72 -19.31
C PHE A 526 -8.98 -6.99 -20.39
N LEU A 527 -8.41 -5.98 -21.07
CA LEU A 527 -9.10 -5.24 -22.13
C LEU A 527 -8.88 -5.83 -23.54
N LYS A 528 -7.76 -6.52 -23.77
CA LYS A 528 -7.41 -7.16 -25.04
C LYS A 528 -8.01 -8.56 -25.20
N GLU A 529 -8.40 -9.20 -24.10
CA GLU A 529 -9.03 -10.53 -24.10
C GLU A 529 -10.42 -10.51 -24.78
N LYS A 530 -10.63 -11.44 -25.72
CA LYS A 530 -11.84 -11.51 -26.57
C LYS A 530 -12.86 -12.55 -26.12
N SER A 531 -12.46 -13.49 -25.25
CA SER A 531 -13.36 -14.51 -24.68
C SER A 531 -14.42 -13.96 -23.73
N TYR A 532 -14.34 -12.67 -23.35
CA TYR A 532 -15.40 -11.98 -22.60
C TYR A 532 -15.50 -10.49 -22.96
N ARG A 533 -16.58 -9.85 -22.51
CA ARG A 533 -16.79 -8.40 -22.56
C ARG A 533 -16.24 -7.79 -21.27
N PRO A 534 -15.14 -7.01 -21.28
CA PRO A 534 -14.57 -6.45 -20.06
C PRO A 534 -15.52 -5.38 -19.50
N VAL A 535 -15.82 -5.43 -18.20
CA VAL A 535 -16.58 -4.34 -17.52
C VAL A 535 -15.61 -3.43 -16.79
N VAL A 536 -15.81 -2.13 -16.97
CA VAL A 536 -15.06 -1.03 -16.39
C VAL A 536 -16.08 -0.16 -15.65
N ARG A 537 -16.04 -0.08 -14.31
CA ARG A 537 -17.07 0.63 -13.51
C ARG A 537 -16.55 1.50 -12.37
N GLY A 538 -17.20 2.65 -12.12
CA GLY A 538 -16.84 3.56 -11.03
C GLY A 538 -17.67 4.85 -10.99
N HIS A 539 -17.37 5.76 -10.05
CA HIS A 539 -17.99 7.10 -9.97
C HIS A 539 -17.40 8.12 -10.96
N TYR A 540 -16.41 7.70 -11.76
CA TYR A 540 -15.52 8.57 -12.54
C TYR A 540 -15.26 7.99 -13.95
N THR A 541 -16.26 7.33 -14.52
CA THR A 541 -16.16 6.54 -15.78
C THR A 541 -16.69 7.26 -17.02
N LEU A 542 -17.29 8.44 -16.88
CA LEU A 542 -17.62 9.26 -18.05
C LEU A 542 -16.32 9.65 -18.79
N GLY A 543 -16.31 9.58 -20.12
CA GLY A 543 -15.12 9.75 -20.95
C GLY A 543 -14.15 8.55 -20.97
N MET A 544 -14.37 7.50 -20.15
CA MET A 544 -13.43 6.36 -20.07
C MET A 544 -13.33 5.59 -21.39
N CYS A 545 -14.40 5.58 -22.17
CA CYS A 545 -14.37 4.97 -23.50
C CYS A 545 -13.32 5.59 -24.42
N ASP A 546 -13.13 6.91 -24.35
CA ASP A 546 -12.22 7.62 -25.25
C ASP A 546 -10.77 7.43 -24.80
N LEU A 547 -10.47 7.46 -23.49
CA LEU A 547 -9.17 7.02 -22.95
C LEU A 547 -8.83 5.57 -23.34
N ILE A 548 -9.79 4.65 -23.33
CA ILE A 548 -9.56 3.24 -23.68
C ILE A 548 -9.04 3.10 -25.12
N ARG A 549 -9.54 3.93 -26.05
CA ARG A 549 -9.08 3.98 -27.46
C ARG A 549 -7.71 4.65 -27.61
N GLU A 550 -7.50 5.77 -26.92
CA GLU A 550 -6.25 6.55 -27.01
C GLU A 550 -5.04 5.80 -26.42
N GLU A 551 -5.27 5.00 -25.37
CA GLU A 551 -4.19 4.44 -24.56
C GLU A 551 -4.00 2.91 -24.68
N ILE A 552 -5.04 2.12 -25.00
CA ILE A 552 -5.04 0.67 -24.65
C ILE A 552 -5.38 -0.28 -25.81
N VAL A 553 -6.56 -0.14 -26.42
CA VAL A 553 -7.07 -1.08 -27.43
C VAL A 553 -7.98 -0.37 -28.42
N ASP A 554 -7.87 -0.71 -29.72
CA ASP A 554 -8.92 -0.42 -30.71
C ASP A 554 -10.12 -1.38 -30.53
N ARG A 555 -10.79 -1.25 -29.38
CA ARG A 555 -12.09 -1.85 -29.07
C ARG A 555 -13.07 -0.74 -28.79
N LYS A 556 -14.21 -0.81 -29.46
CA LYS A 556 -15.39 0.01 -29.16
C LYS A 556 -15.74 -0.12 -27.68
N CYS A 557 -16.22 0.96 -27.09
CA CYS A 557 -16.63 0.99 -25.70
C CYS A 557 -18.07 1.47 -25.60
N SER A 558 -18.83 0.89 -24.67
CA SER A 558 -20.24 1.16 -24.50
C SER A 558 -20.47 1.75 -23.11
N ALA A 559 -20.69 3.06 -23.05
CA ALA A 559 -20.94 3.77 -21.81
C ALA A 559 -22.42 3.71 -21.44
N PHE A 560 -22.76 3.21 -20.25
CA PHE A 560 -24.14 3.25 -19.76
C PHE A 560 -24.24 3.85 -18.36
N THR A 561 -25.41 4.38 -18.04
CA THR A 561 -25.72 4.89 -16.70
C THR A 561 -27.13 4.52 -16.28
N ILE A 562 -27.39 4.62 -14.97
CA ILE A 562 -28.73 4.59 -14.40
C ILE A 562 -28.90 5.90 -13.64
N LEU A 563 -29.96 6.64 -13.96
CA LEU A 563 -30.33 7.89 -13.33
C LEU A 563 -31.42 7.65 -12.27
N ARG A 564 -31.75 8.72 -11.54
CA ARG A 564 -32.79 8.78 -10.51
C ARG A 564 -33.25 10.22 -10.41
N ASP A 565 -34.50 10.46 -10.00
CA ASP A 565 -34.98 11.79 -9.61
C ASP A 565 -33.92 12.50 -8.75
N PRO A 566 -33.52 13.73 -9.12
CA PRO A 566 -32.31 14.35 -8.60
C PRO A 566 -32.46 14.75 -7.13
N TYR A 567 -33.67 15.06 -6.67
CA TYR A 567 -33.99 15.40 -5.29
C TYR A 567 -34.06 14.15 -4.41
N ASP A 568 -34.77 13.10 -4.84
CA ASP A 568 -34.81 11.80 -4.16
C ASP A 568 -33.41 11.18 -4.01
N ARG A 569 -32.53 11.43 -4.98
CA ARG A 569 -31.13 11.04 -4.95
C ARG A 569 -30.31 11.88 -3.97
N VAL A 570 -30.55 13.19 -3.85
CA VAL A 570 -29.97 14.05 -2.79
C VAL A 570 -30.45 13.58 -1.41
N VAL A 571 -31.75 13.36 -1.23
CA VAL A 571 -32.34 12.81 0.00
C VAL A 571 -31.69 11.47 0.36
N SER A 572 -31.53 10.57 -0.61
CA SER A 572 -30.80 9.31 -0.41
C SER A 572 -29.33 9.51 -0.04
N HIS A 573 -28.68 10.57 -0.54
CA HIS A 573 -27.28 10.90 -0.23
C HIS A 573 -27.11 11.52 1.16
N TYR A 574 -27.97 12.47 1.54
CA TYR A 574 -28.00 13.11 2.86
C TYR A 574 -28.14 12.07 3.96
N TYR A 575 -29.21 11.26 3.93
CA TYR A 575 -29.43 10.25 4.97
C TYR A 575 -28.31 9.21 5.01
N PHE A 576 -27.80 8.76 3.86
CA PHE A 576 -26.64 7.86 3.84
C PHE A 576 -25.39 8.46 4.48
N ASN A 577 -25.11 9.75 4.26
CA ASN A 577 -23.99 10.42 4.89
C ASN A 577 -24.24 10.65 6.38
N ARG A 578 -25.48 10.99 6.80
CA ARG A 578 -25.87 11.15 8.20
C ARG A 578 -25.72 9.84 8.99
N ASP A 579 -26.22 8.74 8.44
CA ASP A 579 -26.09 7.40 9.01
C ASP A 579 -24.61 6.98 9.10
N ALA A 580 -23.80 7.29 8.07
CA ALA A 580 -22.36 6.99 8.05
C ALA A 580 -21.49 7.93 8.92
N ALA A 581 -21.94 9.17 9.17
CA ALA A 581 -21.22 10.19 9.93
C ALA A 581 -21.05 9.84 11.40
N GLN A 582 -21.95 9.01 11.95
CA GLN A 582 -21.79 8.38 13.26
C GLN A 582 -20.44 7.64 13.41
N ASN A 583 -19.82 7.25 12.29
CA ASN A 583 -18.56 6.50 12.23
C ASN A 583 -17.42 7.24 11.48
N LYS A 584 -17.64 8.47 10.97
CA LYS A 584 -16.66 9.24 10.17
C LYS A 584 -16.87 10.76 10.28
N THR A 585 -15.83 11.51 10.63
CA THR A 585 -15.95 12.97 10.78
C THR A 585 -15.99 13.74 9.48
N GLU A 586 -15.49 13.18 8.38
CA GLU A 586 -15.56 13.76 7.03
C GLU A 586 -17.01 13.92 6.53
N LEU A 587 -17.99 13.36 7.24
CA LEU A 587 -19.42 13.40 6.94
C LEU A 587 -20.26 14.14 8.01
N ARG A 588 -19.63 14.68 9.07
CA ARG A 588 -20.32 15.26 10.26
C ARG A 588 -21.41 16.28 9.92
N ASN A 589 -21.16 17.11 8.91
CA ASN A 589 -22.06 18.15 8.44
C ASN A 589 -23.48 17.60 8.10
N ALA A 590 -23.64 16.31 7.79
CA ALA A 590 -24.94 15.67 7.57
C ALA A 590 -25.73 15.34 8.86
N LEU A 591 -25.06 15.28 10.02
CA LEU A 591 -25.69 15.25 11.35
C LEU A 591 -26.06 16.65 11.82
N ASP A 592 -25.14 17.60 11.58
CA ASP A 592 -25.16 18.92 12.21
C ASP A 592 -26.02 19.95 11.44
N LEU A 593 -26.34 19.71 10.16
CA LEU A 593 -27.14 20.61 9.30
C LEU A 593 -28.47 20.00 8.81
N PRO A 594 -29.52 20.82 8.61
CA PRO A 594 -30.70 20.44 7.85
C PRO A 594 -30.35 20.20 6.37
N ILE A 595 -31.19 19.46 5.65
CA ILE A 595 -30.85 18.97 4.30
C ILE A 595 -30.64 20.09 3.26
N THR A 596 -31.31 21.23 3.39
CA THR A 596 -31.12 22.41 2.54
C THR A 596 -29.72 23.00 2.72
N GLU A 597 -29.38 23.44 3.94
CA GLU A 597 -28.07 24.02 4.24
C GLU A 597 -26.92 23.03 4.03
N TRP A 598 -27.14 21.75 4.34
CA TRP A 598 -26.20 20.69 3.97
C TRP A 598 -25.96 20.63 2.46
N LEU A 599 -27.00 20.73 1.62
CA LEU A 599 -26.82 20.74 0.17
C LEU A 599 -26.17 22.04 -0.32
N LYS A 600 -26.44 23.21 0.29
CA LYS A 600 -25.77 24.47 -0.05
C LYS A 600 -24.26 24.41 0.20
N GLU A 601 -23.85 23.87 1.34
CA GLU A 601 -22.43 23.69 1.67
C GLU A 601 -21.77 22.59 0.83
N VAL A 602 -22.41 21.42 0.71
CA VAL A 602 -21.78 20.23 0.11
C VAL A 602 -21.90 20.20 -1.41
N GLY A 603 -22.93 20.82 -1.99
CA GLY A 603 -23.22 20.84 -3.44
C GLY A 603 -23.65 19.49 -4.01
N THR A 604 -24.17 19.48 -5.24
CA THR A 604 -24.66 18.25 -5.89
C THR A 604 -23.52 17.24 -6.11
N VAL A 605 -23.80 15.94 -5.97
CA VAL A 605 -22.79 14.89 -6.13
C VAL A 605 -22.64 14.40 -7.57
N THR A 606 -23.54 14.80 -8.48
CA THR A 606 -23.41 14.53 -9.92
C THR A 606 -22.27 15.35 -10.51
N TRP A 607 -22.38 16.68 -10.43
CA TRP A 607 -21.44 17.56 -11.12
C TRP A 607 -20.06 17.54 -10.48
N ARG A 608 -19.96 17.26 -9.17
CA ARG A 608 -18.68 16.95 -8.52
C ARG A 608 -18.05 15.60 -8.92
N SER A 609 -18.74 14.75 -9.68
CA SER A 609 -18.18 13.60 -10.39
C SER A 609 -17.75 13.95 -11.82
N PHE A 610 -18.46 14.83 -12.53
CA PHE A 610 -18.08 15.40 -13.85
C PHE A 610 -16.85 16.31 -13.76
N PHE A 611 -16.94 17.42 -13.00
CA PHE A 611 -15.95 18.49 -12.93
C PHE A 611 -14.65 18.13 -12.21
N ARG A 612 -14.59 16.94 -11.61
CA ARG A 612 -13.30 16.25 -11.45
C ARG A 612 -12.82 15.88 -12.86
N GLY A 613 -12.15 16.80 -13.54
CA GLY A 613 -11.56 16.55 -14.85
C GLY A 613 -10.45 15.49 -14.84
N TRP A 614 -9.88 15.24 -16.00
CA TRP A 614 -8.65 14.45 -16.16
C TRP A 614 -7.53 15.32 -16.70
N LYS A 615 -6.36 15.25 -16.06
CA LYS A 615 -5.08 15.75 -16.59
C LYS A 615 -4.10 14.58 -16.62
N VAL A 616 -4.24 13.72 -17.62
CA VAL A 616 -3.26 12.66 -17.90
C VAL A 616 -2.06 13.30 -18.60
N GLN A 617 -1.04 13.71 -17.83
CA GLN A 617 0.19 14.24 -18.41
C GLN A 617 1.12 13.07 -18.75
N ARG A 618 1.17 12.74 -20.05
CA ARG A 618 1.93 11.60 -20.60
C ARG A 618 3.42 11.94 -20.76
N ASN A 619 4.12 12.19 -19.64
CA ASN A 619 5.58 12.26 -19.62
C ASN A 619 6.15 10.87 -19.96
N LYS A 620 7.15 10.81 -20.85
CA LYS A 620 7.62 9.58 -21.52
C LYS A 620 8.31 8.52 -20.63
N SER A 621 8.25 8.67 -19.30
CA SER A 621 8.77 7.70 -18.32
C SER A 621 7.73 7.24 -17.30
N GLU A 622 6.73 8.07 -16.96
CA GLU A 622 5.73 7.81 -15.93
C GLU A 622 4.40 8.47 -16.30
N SER A 623 3.31 7.70 -16.29
CA SER A 623 1.94 8.20 -16.46
C SER A 623 1.42 8.81 -15.16
N ILE A 624 2.01 9.96 -14.77
CA ILE A 624 1.60 10.73 -13.59
C ILE A 624 0.21 11.32 -13.84
N CYS A 625 -0.81 10.53 -13.50
CA CYS A 625 -2.14 11.03 -13.19
C CYS A 625 -2.03 11.85 -11.90
N SER A 626 -1.71 13.15 -12.04
CA SER A 626 -1.84 14.07 -10.92
C SER A 626 -3.30 14.11 -10.50
N GLU A 627 -3.58 13.70 -9.27
CA GLU A 627 -4.90 13.91 -8.69
C GLU A 627 -5.11 15.43 -8.59
N ILE A 628 -5.95 15.97 -9.47
CA ILE A 628 -6.65 17.23 -9.22
C ILE A 628 -7.22 17.07 -7.80
N PRO A 629 -6.83 17.91 -6.82
CA PRO A 629 -7.05 17.63 -5.41
C PRO A 629 -8.49 17.19 -5.16
N PRO A 630 -8.74 16.10 -4.42
CA PRO A 630 -10.09 15.56 -4.27
C PRO A 630 -11.01 16.67 -3.78
N PHE A 631 -11.99 17.05 -4.61
CA PHE A 631 -12.64 18.38 -4.56
C PHE A 631 -13.20 18.79 -3.19
N TYR A 632 -13.45 17.82 -2.29
CA TYR A 632 -13.70 18.01 -0.85
C TYR A 632 -12.68 18.91 -0.12
N ASN A 633 -11.41 18.93 -0.55
CA ASN A 633 -10.38 19.76 0.07
C ASN A 633 -10.32 21.18 -0.51
N GLN A 634 -10.85 21.41 -1.72
CA GLN A 634 -10.98 22.77 -2.29
C GLN A 634 -12.37 23.38 -2.02
N SER A 635 -13.41 22.57 -1.78
CA SER A 635 -14.74 23.06 -1.41
C SER A 635 -14.78 23.73 -0.03
N ARG A 636 -13.79 23.49 0.84
CA ARG A 636 -13.65 24.22 2.12
C ARG A 636 -13.25 25.69 1.94
N ASP A 637 -12.48 25.99 0.89
CA ASP A 637 -11.99 27.35 0.60
C ASP A 637 -12.78 28.03 -0.54
N MET A 638 -13.79 27.35 -1.10
CA MET A 638 -14.74 27.91 -2.08
C MET A 638 -16.21 27.55 -1.79
N PRO A 639 -16.76 27.90 -0.61
CA PRO A 639 -18.21 28.02 -0.47
C PRO A 639 -18.74 29.05 -1.49
N GLY A 640 -19.86 28.74 -2.15
CA GLY A 640 -20.53 29.62 -3.12
C GLY A 640 -19.86 29.78 -4.51
N LYS A 641 -18.55 29.54 -4.67
CA LYS A 641 -17.84 29.68 -5.96
C LYS A 641 -17.69 28.38 -6.78
N LEU A 642 -18.31 27.30 -6.33
CA LEU A 642 -18.31 25.99 -6.99
C LEU A 642 -19.39 25.81 -8.07
N TRP A 643 -20.16 26.86 -8.38
CA TRP A 643 -21.09 26.84 -9.50
C TRP A 643 -20.33 26.95 -10.84
N PRO A 644 -20.77 26.28 -11.93
CA PRO A 644 -20.36 26.63 -13.28
C PRO A 644 -20.36 28.14 -13.52
N SER A 645 -19.27 28.66 -14.07
CA SER A 645 -19.24 30.03 -14.62
C SER A 645 -20.12 30.12 -15.87
N GLY A 646 -20.28 31.32 -16.44
CA GLY A 646 -21.02 31.48 -17.70
C GLY A 646 -20.47 30.63 -18.87
N GLN A 647 -19.19 30.23 -18.83
CA GLN A 647 -18.58 29.33 -19.82
C GLN A 647 -18.83 27.84 -19.54
N ASP A 648 -19.17 27.49 -18.31
CA ASP A 648 -19.43 26.11 -17.89
C ASP A 648 -20.92 25.75 -18.05
N GLU A 649 -21.85 26.72 -17.92
CA GLU A 649 -23.28 26.48 -18.18
C GLU A 649 -23.53 25.99 -19.62
N THR A 650 -22.84 26.57 -20.62
CA THR A 650 -22.92 26.15 -22.01
C THR A 650 -22.36 24.75 -22.23
N TRP A 651 -21.28 24.37 -21.55
CA TRP A 651 -20.70 23.03 -21.60
C TRP A 651 -21.62 21.96 -20.97
N ILE A 652 -22.26 22.27 -19.84
CA ILE A 652 -23.28 21.36 -19.27
C ILE A 652 -24.46 21.21 -20.23
N ASN A 653 -24.96 22.32 -20.79
CA ASN A 653 -26.07 22.29 -21.74
C ASN A 653 -25.70 21.47 -23.00
N ASP A 654 -24.47 21.56 -23.50
CA ASP A 654 -24.00 20.72 -24.62
C ASP A 654 -24.01 19.23 -24.25
N ILE A 655 -23.44 18.85 -23.10
CA ILE A 655 -23.46 17.46 -22.60
C ILE A 655 -24.88 16.91 -22.44
N VAL A 656 -25.78 17.71 -21.85
CA VAL A 656 -27.17 17.30 -21.66
C VAL A 656 -27.86 17.18 -23.01
N ASN A 657 -27.73 18.18 -23.89
CA ASN A 657 -28.36 18.16 -25.21
C ASN A 657 -27.84 17.02 -26.11
N ASN A 658 -26.63 16.51 -25.88
CA ASN A 658 -25.99 15.44 -26.65
C ASN A 658 -25.84 14.10 -25.88
N LEU A 659 -26.51 13.91 -24.74
CA LEU A 659 -26.31 12.78 -23.84
C LEU A 659 -26.38 11.39 -24.52
N GLU A 660 -27.24 11.23 -25.52
CA GLU A 660 -27.42 10.04 -26.38
C GLU A 660 -26.21 9.71 -27.28
N LYS A 661 -25.30 10.66 -27.50
CA LYS A 661 -24.03 10.48 -28.21
C LYS A 661 -22.92 10.01 -27.27
N HIS A 662 -22.98 10.44 -26.00
CA HIS A 662 -22.00 10.12 -24.96
C HIS A 662 -22.37 8.89 -24.12
N VAL A 663 -23.60 8.39 -24.25
CA VAL A 663 -24.14 7.28 -23.45
C VAL A 663 -24.94 6.32 -24.33
N SER A 664 -24.36 5.13 -24.53
CA SER A 664 -24.92 3.97 -25.23
C SER A 664 -26.25 3.48 -24.67
N PHE A 665 -26.48 3.62 -23.37
CA PHE A 665 -27.74 3.29 -22.71
C PHE A 665 -28.00 4.12 -21.43
N VAL A 666 -29.21 4.68 -21.30
CA VAL A 666 -29.68 5.36 -20.09
C VAL A 666 -30.78 4.51 -19.45
N GLY A 667 -30.63 4.18 -18.16
CA GLY A 667 -31.68 3.57 -17.35
C GLY A 667 -32.27 4.55 -16.33
N LEU A 668 -33.46 4.23 -15.82
CA LEU A 668 -34.08 4.95 -14.69
C LEU A 668 -34.24 4.01 -13.50
N LEU A 669 -33.91 4.48 -12.30
CA LEU A 669 -34.16 3.72 -11.07
C LEU A 669 -35.67 3.59 -10.79
N GLU A 670 -36.47 4.53 -11.29
CA GLU A 670 -37.93 4.55 -11.16
C GLU A 670 -38.60 3.42 -11.98
N ASP A 671 -38.00 3.01 -13.10
CA ASP A 671 -38.42 1.83 -13.91
C ASP A 671 -37.22 0.87 -14.05
N LEU A 672 -36.74 0.39 -12.91
CA LEU A 672 -35.63 -0.55 -12.82
C LEU A 672 -35.90 -1.92 -13.51
N PRO A 673 -37.12 -2.49 -13.49
CA PRO A 673 -37.40 -3.74 -14.20
C PRO A 673 -37.22 -3.61 -15.71
N THR A 674 -37.75 -2.54 -16.33
CA THR A 674 -37.58 -2.30 -17.76
C THR A 674 -36.14 -1.91 -18.08
N THR A 675 -35.48 -1.13 -17.22
CA THR A 675 -34.04 -0.84 -17.30
C THR A 675 -33.20 -2.12 -17.39
N TYR A 676 -33.47 -3.12 -16.54
CA TYR A 676 -32.71 -4.38 -16.57
C TYR A 676 -33.06 -5.27 -17.78
N LYS A 677 -34.32 -5.29 -18.26
CA LYS A 677 -34.68 -5.96 -19.53
C LYS A 677 -33.94 -5.35 -20.72
N MET A 678 -33.89 -4.01 -20.80
CA MET A 678 -33.18 -3.32 -21.86
C MET A 678 -31.66 -3.54 -21.77
N LEU A 679 -31.05 -3.48 -20.58
CA LEU A 679 -29.62 -3.81 -20.42
C LEU A 679 -29.29 -5.24 -20.87
N GLN A 680 -30.21 -6.19 -20.67
CA GLN A 680 -30.06 -7.57 -21.13
C GLN A 680 -30.13 -7.69 -22.66
N GLU A 681 -31.01 -6.95 -23.34
CA GLU A 681 -31.04 -6.86 -24.82
C GLU A 681 -29.81 -6.13 -25.39
N VAL A 682 -29.35 -5.04 -24.75
CA VAL A 682 -28.17 -4.26 -25.20
C VAL A 682 -26.87 -5.08 -25.10
N TYR A 683 -26.69 -5.80 -23.99
CA TYR A 683 -25.42 -6.46 -23.68
C TYR A 683 -25.42 -7.97 -23.80
N ASP A 684 -26.57 -8.62 -24.03
CA ASP A 684 -26.66 -10.09 -24.11
C ASP A 684 -25.96 -10.74 -22.90
N LEU A 685 -26.36 -10.24 -21.73
CA LEU A 685 -25.92 -10.60 -20.39
C LEU A 685 -27.16 -10.62 -19.49
N PRO A 686 -27.31 -11.56 -18.54
CA PRO A 686 -28.56 -11.80 -17.81
C PRO A 686 -28.90 -10.75 -16.72
N PHE A 687 -28.88 -9.46 -17.06
CA PHE A 687 -29.16 -8.34 -16.16
C PHE A 687 -30.55 -8.41 -15.53
N TYR A 688 -31.60 -8.76 -16.29
CA TYR A 688 -32.94 -8.92 -15.71
C TYR A 688 -33.00 -10.16 -14.84
N ASP A 689 -32.58 -11.30 -15.39
CA ASP A 689 -32.71 -12.60 -14.73
C ASP A 689 -31.85 -12.75 -13.48
N MET A 690 -30.77 -11.96 -13.35
CA MET A 690 -29.94 -11.91 -12.15
C MET A 690 -30.25 -10.71 -11.25
N CYS A 691 -30.27 -9.48 -11.77
CA CYS A 691 -30.35 -8.31 -10.89
C CYS A 691 -31.72 -8.17 -10.21
N MET A 692 -32.82 -8.64 -10.82
CA MET A 692 -34.14 -8.66 -10.17
C MET A 692 -34.21 -9.63 -8.97
N LYS A 693 -33.35 -10.65 -8.91
CA LYS A 693 -33.26 -11.59 -7.78
C LYS A 693 -32.49 -11.00 -6.60
N ILE A 694 -31.67 -9.97 -6.83
CA ILE A 694 -30.80 -9.34 -5.82
C ILE A 694 -31.61 -8.34 -4.98
N ARG A 695 -32.45 -8.90 -4.10
CA ARG A 695 -33.17 -8.16 -3.05
C ARG A 695 -32.24 -7.61 -1.96
N SER A 696 -30.97 -8.03 -1.92
CA SER A 696 -30.01 -7.54 -0.94
C SER A 696 -29.71 -6.05 -1.16
N ASN A 697 -29.82 -5.27 -0.09
CA ASN A 697 -29.38 -3.87 -0.04
C ASN A 697 -30.23 -2.85 -0.82
N VAL A 698 -31.54 -3.13 -0.99
CA VAL A 698 -32.48 -2.14 -0.43
C VAL A 698 -32.10 -2.08 1.05
N GLY A 699 -31.48 -0.96 1.46
CA GLY A 699 -30.57 -0.95 2.61
C GLY A 699 -31.19 -1.53 3.88
N SER A 700 -30.34 -2.00 4.80
CA SER A 700 -30.73 -2.45 6.15
C SER A 700 -31.16 -1.27 7.04
N TYR A 701 -32.01 -0.41 6.50
CA TYR A 701 -32.95 0.40 7.24
C TYR A 701 -33.72 -0.56 8.14
N ASP A 702 -33.48 -0.42 9.44
CA ASP A 702 -34.28 -1.07 10.48
C ASP A 702 -35.77 -1.01 10.10
N LYS A 703 -36.47 -2.14 10.23
CA LYS A 703 -37.91 -2.27 9.93
C LYS A 703 -38.76 -1.34 10.79
N GLY A 704 -38.21 -0.83 11.90
CA GLY A 704 -38.76 0.27 12.68
C GLY A 704 -39.22 1.45 11.81
N ASN A 705 -40.54 1.60 11.70
CA ASN A 705 -41.26 2.72 11.11
C ASN A 705 -40.82 3.16 9.70
N LEU A 706 -40.98 2.26 8.71
CA LEU A 706 -40.81 2.58 7.28
C LEU A 706 -41.65 3.80 6.86
N ARG A 707 -42.92 3.89 7.29
CA ARG A 707 -43.83 5.01 6.98
C ARG A 707 -43.27 6.36 7.42
N ALA A 708 -42.69 6.46 8.62
CA ALA A 708 -42.04 7.70 9.07
C ALA A 708 -40.75 8.01 8.29
N LYS A 709 -39.96 6.99 7.92
CA LYS A 709 -38.80 7.17 7.04
C LYS A 709 -39.21 7.65 5.64
N GLU A 710 -40.36 7.25 5.13
CA GLU A 710 -40.94 7.72 3.85
C GLU A 710 -41.58 9.10 3.97
N ALA A 711 -42.26 9.41 5.08
CA ALA A 711 -42.75 10.77 5.37
C ALA A 711 -41.57 11.76 5.47
N MET A 712 -40.54 11.42 6.25
CA MET A 712 -39.33 12.24 6.40
C MET A 712 -38.58 12.44 5.08
N LYS A 713 -38.54 11.44 4.19
CA LYS A 713 -37.96 11.58 2.83
C LYS A 713 -38.81 12.46 1.91
N ARG A 714 -40.15 12.31 1.93
CA ARG A 714 -41.07 13.17 1.19
C ARG A 714 -40.98 14.63 1.65
N GLU A 715 -40.93 14.85 2.96
CA GLU A 715 -40.75 16.18 3.55
C GLU A 715 -39.38 16.78 3.18
N SER A 716 -38.31 15.99 3.25
CA SER A 716 -36.98 16.41 2.79
C SER A 716 -36.96 16.78 1.31
N LYS A 717 -37.69 16.04 0.46
CA LYS A 717 -37.86 16.37 -0.95
C LYS A 717 -38.65 17.66 -1.14
N ARG A 718 -39.75 17.85 -0.39
CA ARG A 718 -40.57 19.07 -0.38
C ARG A 718 -39.74 20.31 -0.05
N LEU A 719 -39.00 20.28 1.07
CA LEU A 719 -38.13 21.38 1.51
C LEU A 719 -37.05 21.74 0.46
N LEU A 720 -36.44 20.74 -0.19
CA LEU A 720 -35.49 20.96 -1.29
C LEU A 720 -36.14 21.50 -2.57
N MET A 721 -37.42 21.20 -2.80
CA MET A 721 -38.17 21.68 -3.97
C MET A 721 -38.78 23.08 -3.75
N GLU A 722 -38.95 23.54 -2.51
CA GLU A 722 -39.47 24.87 -2.18
C GLU A 722 -38.37 25.93 -2.04
N ASP A 723 -37.18 25.57 -1.58
CA ASP A 723 -36.03 26.48 -1.50
C ASP A 723 -35.53 26.88 -2.91
N LYS A 724 -35.69 28.17 -3.26
CA LYS A 724 -35.31 28.74 -4.56
C LYS A 724 -33.79 28.70 -4.83
N GLU A 725 -32.95 28.76 -3.79
CA GLU A 725 -31.51 28.60 -3.94
C GLU A 725 -31.17 27.16 -4.26
N ILE A 726 -31.85 26.20 -3.62
CA ILE A 726 -31.71 24.78 -3.93
C ILE A 726 -32.21 24.48 -5.34
N GLN A 727 -33.35 25.02 -5.78
CA GLN A 727 -33.80 24.89 -7.17
C GLN A 727 -32.71 25.35 -8.15
N LYS A 728 -32.10 26.52 -7.90
CA LYS A 728 -31.00 27.07 -8.71
C LYS A 728 -29.77 26.15 -8.69
N LEU A 729 -29.36 25.66 -7.52
CA LEU A 729 -28.25 24.73 -7.29
C LEU A 729 -28.50 23.34 -7.91
N MET A 730 -29.76 22.93 -8.08
CA MET A 730 -30.17 21.64 -8.64
C MET A 730 -30.51 21.70 -10.14
N LYS A 731 -30.62 22.90 -10.73
CA LYS A 731 -30.91 23.18 -12.16
C LYS A 731 -30.32 22.12 -13.11
N PHE A 732 -29.02 21.89 -13.03
CA PHE A 732 -28.32 20.98 -13.96
C PHE A 732 -28.55 19.50 -13.67
N ASP A 733 -28.72 19.10 -12.42
CA ASP A 733 -29.15 17.72 -12.09
C ASP A 733 -30.58 17.44 -12.61
N VAL A 734 -31.47 18.43 -12.57
CA VAL A 734 -32.81 18.35 -13.16
C VAL A 734 -32.76 18.26 -14.68
N LEU A 735 -31.98 19.12 -15.35
CA LEU A 735 -31.83 19.07 -16.82
C LEU A 735 -31.25 17.74 -17.31
N LEU A 736 -30.23 17.20 -16.62
CA LEU A 736 -29.66 15.88 -16.94
C LEU A 736 -30.70 14.75 -16.73
N TYR A 737 -31.47 14.79 -15.65
CA TYR A 737 -32.51 13.80 -15.38
C TYR A 737 -33.62 13.84 -16.43
N GLU A 738 -34.16 15.02 -16.75
CA GLU A 738 -35.28 15.14 -17.70
C GLU A 738 -34.87 14.82 -19.15
N LYS A 739 -33.63 15.14 -19.58
CA LYS A 739 -33.11 14.61 -20.85
C LYS A 739 -32.96 13.09 -20.78
N GLY A 740 -32.34 12.56 -19.74
CA GLY A 740 -32.12 11.12 -19.59
C GLY A 740 -33.41 10.30 -19.57
N LYS A 741 -34.47 10.85 -18.96
CA LYS A 741 -35.83 10.33 -18.97
C LYS A 741 -36.46 10.37 -20.36
N LYS A 742 -36.34 11.48 -21.11
CA LYS A 742 -36.77 11.56 -22.53
C LYS A 742 -36.05 10.54 -23.42
N ILE A 743 -34.76 10.30 -23.19
CA ILE A 743 -34.01 9.23 -23.86
C ILE A 743 -34.58 7.86 -23.45
N PHE A 744 -34.76 7.59 -22.16
CA PHE A 744 -35.29 6.32 -21.65
C PHE A 744 -36.64 5.94 -22.26
N GLU A 745 -37.61 6.86 -22.32
CA GLU A 745 -38.92 6.57 -22.92
C GLU A 745 -38.82 6.29 -24.43
N ALA A 746 -37.92 6.97 -25.15
CA ALA A 746 -37.67 6.67 -26.56
C ALA A 746 -36.98 5.31 -26.76
N GLN A 747 -36.02 4.95 -25.90
CA GLN A 747 -35.39 3.63 -25.88
C GLN A 747 -36.42 2.53 -25.58
N LYS A 748 -37.29 2.77 -24.61
CA LYS A 748 -38.36 1.86 -24.19
C LYS A 748 -39.37 1.61 -25.30
N LYS A 749 -39.83 2.65 -26.00
CA LYS A 749 -40.73 2.51 -27.16
C LYS A 749 -40.14 1.63 -28.26
N GLU A 750 -38.86 1.82 -28.61
CA GLU A 750 -38.17 1.00 -29.61
C GLU A 750 -37.85 -0.41 -29.11
N PHE A 751 -37.56 -0.60 -27.82
CA PHE A 751 -37.42 -1.92 -27.19
C PHE A 751 -38.74 -2.70 -27.26
N GLU A 752 -39.86 -2.08 -26.91
CA GLU A 752 -41.19 -2.69 -27.04
C GLU A 752 -41.56 -2.99 -28.50
N ALA A 753 -41.19 -2.11 -29.44
CA ALA A 753 -41.38 -2.38 -30.87
C ALA A 753 -40.55 -3.59 -31.33
N MET A 754 -39.31 -3.74 -30.84
CA MET A 754 -38.49 -4.93 -31.09
C MET A 754 -39.09 -6.19 -30.47
N GLN A 755 -39.64 -6.13 -29.24
CA GLN A 755 -40.31 -7.31 -28.66
C GLN A 755 -41.56 -7.70 -29.46
N ARG A 756 -42.35 -6.72 -29.94
CA ARG A 756 -43.48 -6.95 -30.87
C ARG A 756 -43.07 -7.43 -32.29
N GLN A 757 -41.78 -7.48 -32.59
CA GLN A 757 -41.22 -8.06 -33.83
C GLN A 757 -40.54 -9.43 -33.59
N LYS A 758 -40.47 -9.87 -32.33
CA LYS A 758 -39.98 -11.21 -31.91
C LYS A 758 -41.13 -12.17 -31.55
N LEU A 759 -42.36 -11.66 -31.53
CA LEU A 759 -43.63 -12.36 -31.32
C LEU A 759 -44.38 -12.46 -32.65
#